data_AF-R2SR34-F1
#
_entry.id   AF-R2SR34-F1
#
_cell.length_a   1.000
_cell.length_b   1.000
_cell.length_c   1.000
_cell.angle_alpha   90.00
_cell.angle_beta   90.00
_cell.angle_gamma   90.00
#
_symmetry.space_group_name_H-M   'P 1'
#
loop_
_entity.id
_entity.type
_entity.pdbx_description
1 polymer ?
#
loop_
_entity_poly.entity_id
_entity_poly.type
_entity_poly.pdbx_seq_one_letter_code
_entity_poly.pdbx_strand_id
1 'polypeptide(L)'
;MWKNKIEQRRPINKKWSRYIRLICMLGILLVSIVVLLNSFQKKEKVSAHPTSSINLGSGNTEFKVPIDAVDLEEQALKELTTQFDGYVQQPGETIPILTKENVEAFWSESIDKGGRLQGVGWSVKDVQQTIEGNYFVLLGGSGTGVGGIIGVCVINPSGVCIYKDMQGDLNSTVDRVDTKLYSIDNGTNFLVGTSGGSNYYKYMLDETTDPISVTREKVTVNGNNKPQTTLGVGYLTIADSSSNNNRQTSIAGTVYFDNRNAYNANPCLRFRVPIATMSINGWNNVNPSFTHSTQYEYSLENYIPAGANNPVGNASYGYLDVISTTITENHVYGVYQYFAGSQGGETQRTFQIFDKNDIDNSNGRPMIRRKVLYNSTRQSNGKLHVVEELCTEDEVYIFSTEETESKLIRIELGGQYTQETVKVYPRDTVLNFVKNPDDQTKVFYFGSTSSLQGEFEHRVLSTTIQGNSFYVQGVLDQNFDRQSLYAFTIDGTISPDFMKQGNGGALIFGRTISTNNLFVDEHHKIGETGTITSTDEEPGEICLEAFMGFVKAKDDYPPVIKAEKSISLDITDVDLRNTDKNTFNWTCLDNWLITGRKNGTLADSSNDDAVRVYDTMDSENTSLGQEWIEMRINRNPRDIDADIEWSKLGFDIDEVGPQRVTYFITDSESQTTTTSRWINAKTFQTIETDDYALDAQNFHIPLTGIDAAIPEAFKVEKFKELAKTKAWNTEDHDENTGDQGYGLDEDGTDSNKISGKVEIDEDQLDVLRNAKVAKPYPVDVTYKPENGVSLTNRVWVFVTTTNTLPNNENDSPEDTNGMVFYADDYSIPFRLRGGHNAQNVRERGNVRVYDYFDTTHETDSTLDNGELPTLADSTKNPEDLNVRLINEIQGALSPGVVPQIVEYVWKENTDNHHTKDVAMTGHLNVTLTGDALLHVRQVVLNPSAKLVIPQEGYVKIENRLLGQVDTEPTYQTNKIINTQEQADSLSFTTFAVSVDHLANDEDEILLSLVVPENYHYVGQFVSHGISDPNGQSHDQGHQSLALGQAIIDKGTIISPLENSEFWITFYIKPNEDDAGNQKAIQPYSWDYKKNDLGKIKTK
;
A
#
# COMPACT_ATOMS: atom_id res chain seq x y z
N MET A 1 35.46 -72.56 10.25
CA MET A 1 36.75 -73.27 10.09
C MET A 1 37.85 -72.25 10.36
N TRP A 2 38.62 -72.44 11.44
CA TRP A 2 39.99 -71.94 11.75
C TRP A 2 40.40 -70.49 11.35
N LYS A 3 40.60 -69.56 12.30
CA LYS A 3 41.86 -69.28 13.03
C LYS A 3 43.14 -69.27 12.16
N ASN A 4 43.76 -68.11 11.91
CA ASN A 4 44.94 -67.60 12.67
C ASN A 4 45.81 -66.57 11.91
N LYS A 5 46.24 -65.55 12.68
CA LYS A 5 47.54 -64.83 12.67
C LYS A 5 47.84 -63.95 11.45
N ILE A 6 48.28 -62.69 11.63
CA ILE A 6 49.58 -62.34 12.22
C ILE A 6 49.48 -60.99 12.99
N GLU A 7 49.70 -61.05 14.31
CA GLU A 7 50.25 -59.93 15.07
C GLU A 7 51.78 -59.94 14.88
N GLN A 8 52.37 -58.84 14.39
CA GLN A 8 53.74 -58.46 14.72
C GLN A 8 53.71 -57.09 15.40
N ARG A 9 53.83 -57.12 16.73
CA ARG A 9 54.05 -55.93 17.56
C ARG A 9 55.46 -55.40 17.32
N ARG A 10 55.58 -54.20 16.75
CA ARG A 10 56.74 -53.32 16.98
C ARG A 10 56.46 -52.47 18.24
N PRO A 11 57.45 -52.27 19.14
CA PRO A 11 57.26 -51.49 20.35
C PRO A 11 57.26 -49.99 20.00
N ILE A 12 56.08 -49.41 19.79
CA ILE A 12 55.96 -47.96 19.67
C ILE A 12 56.21 -47.37 21.06
N ASN A 13 57.38 -46.73 21.17
CA ASN A 13 57.85 -45.96 22.31
C ASN A 13 56.70 -45.09 22.87
N LYS A 14 56.28 -45.36 24.12
CA LYS A 14 55.13 -44.69 24.76
C LYS A 14 55.25 -43.15 24.75
N LYS A 15 56.46 -42.59 24.62
CA LYS A 15 56.66 -41.15 24.43
C LYS A 15 56.23 -40.68 23.03
N TRP A 16 56.57 -41.41 21.97
CA TRP A 16 56.19 -41.09 20.60
C TRP A 16 54.68 -41.20 20.35
N SER A 17 54.02 -42.20 20.97
CA SER A 17 52.56 -42.28 20.96
C SER A 17 51.89 -41.07 21.61
N ARG A 18 52.51 -40.50 22.67
CA ARG A 18 51.99 -39.28 23.31
C ARG A 18 52.21 -38.04 22.43
N TYR A 19 53.36 -37.92 21.77
CA TYR A 19 53.61 -36.82 20.83
C TYR A 19 52.72 -36.88 19.60
N ILE A 20 52.51 -38.06 19.00
CA ILE A 20 51.56 -38.20 17.88
C ILE A 20 50.14 -37.86 18.32
N ARG A 21 49.69 -38.33 19.50
CA ARG A 21 48.37 -37.97 20.03
C ARG A 21 48.23 -36.48 20.32
N LEU A 22 49.31 -35.83 20.77
CA LEU A 22 49.32 -34.39 21.01
C LEU A 22 49.28 -33.61 19.69
N ILE A 23 50.01 -34.05 18.66
CA ILE A 23 50.00 -33.47 17.31
C ILE A 23 48.64 -33.67 16.65
N CYS A 24 48.03 -34.87 16.77
CA CYS A 24 46.68 -35.11 16.29
C CYS A 24 45.64 -34.29 17.06
N MET A 25 45.77 -34.13 18.38
CA MET A 25 44.89 -33.22 19.14
C MET A 25 45.07 -31.78 18.70
N LEU A 26 46.30 -31.30 18.51
CA LEU A 26 46.58 -29.95 18.02
C LEU A 26 46.06 -29.74 16.59
N GLY A 27 46.17 -30.75 15.73
CA GLY A 27 45.60 -30.74 14.39
C GLY A 27 44.07 -30.69 14.42
N ILE A 28 43.43 -31.47 15.30
CA ILE A 28 41.98 -31.40 15.53
C ILE A 28 41.62 -30.01 16.06
N LEU A 29 42.34 -29.48 17.04
CA LEU A 29 42.10 -28.14 17.61
C LEU A 29 42.29 -27.03 16.58
N LEU A 30 43.28 -27.12 15.71
CA LEU A 30 43.52 -26.19 14.61
C LEU A 30 42.43 -26.28 13.54
N VAL A 31 42.00 -27.48 13.16
CA VAL A 31 40.84 -27.68 12.27
C VAL A 31 39.57 -27.17 12.93
N SER A 32 39.36 -27.40 14.23
CA SER A 32 38.24 -26.84 14.99
C SER A 32 38.29 -25.32 15.04
N ILE A 33 39.48 -24.73 15.21
CA ILE A 33 39.67 -23.27 15.20
C ILE A 33 39.46 -22.70 13.79
N VAL A 34 39.86 -23.38 12.72
CA VAL A 34 39.59 -22.96 11.33
C VAL A 34 38.11 -23.11 11.00
N VAL A 35 37.45 -24.18 11.45
CA VAL A 35 35.99 -24.37 11.32
C VAL A 35 35.22 -23.35 12.17
N LEU A 36 35.69 -23.02 13.38
CA LEU A 36 35.12 -21.96 14.22
C LEU A 36 35.41 -20.57 13.65
N LEU A 37 36.57 -20.31 13.05
CA LEU A 37 36.89 -19.05 12.38
C LEU A 37 36.10 -18.91 11.07
N ASN A 38 35.84 -20.00 10.33
CA ASN A 38 34.87 -20.01 9.23
C ASN A 38 33.44 -19.87 9.72
N SER A 39 33.08 -20.36 10.92
CA SER A 39 31.75 -20.16 11.51
C SER A 39 31.59 -18.79 12.18
N PHE A 40 32.69 -18.07 12.44
CA PHE A 40 32.71 -16.73 13.05
C PHE A 40 33.13 -15.62 12.08
N GLN A 41 33.57 -15.95 10.87
CA GLN A 41 33.31 -15.11 9.72
C GLN A 41 31.81 -15.18 9.47
N LYS A 42 31.06 -14.33 10.18
CA LYS A 42 29.84 -13.79 9.59
C LYS A 42 30.27 -13.24 8.23
N LYS A 43 30.04 -14.02 7.17
CA LYS A 43 29.49 -13.42 5.95
C LYS A 43 28.36 -12.54 6.48
N GLU A 44 28.41 -11.25 6.21
CA GLU A 44 27.22 -10.43 6.41
C GLU A 44 26.08 -11.21 5.76
N LYS A 45 25.13 -11.63 6.59
CA LYS A 45 23.88 -12.12 6.06
C LYS A 45 23.30 -10.89 5.37
N VAL A 46 23.39 -10.81 4.05
CA VAL A 46 22.42 -10.04 3.30
C VAL A 46 21.13 -10.84 3.46
N SER A 47 20.44 -10.55 4.56
CA SER A 47 19.21 -11.21 4.93
C SER A 47 18.14 -10.67 4.00
N ALA A 48 17.78 -11.43 2.96
CA ALA A 48 16.54 -11.21 2.20
C ALA A 48 15.28 -11.65 3.01
N HIS A 49 15.40 -11.81 4.33
CA HIS A 49 14.29 -11.96 5.27
C HIS A 49 14.23 -10.74 6.19
N PRO A 50 13.04 -10.22 6.54
CA PRO A 50 12.89 -9.43 7.74
C PRO A 50 13.19 -10.35 8.93
N THR A 51 14.41 -10.29 9.47
CA THR A 51 14.74 -10.86 10.79
C THR A 51 14.10 -10.08 11.94
N SER A 52 13.39 -9.00 11.59
CA SER A 52 12.68 -8.07 12.45
C SER A 52 11.23 -7.93 11.99
N SER A 53 10.31 -7.70 12.91
CA SER A 53 8.92 -7.41 12.57
C SER A 53 8.79 -6.14 11.71
N ILE A 54 8.02 -6.21 10.63
CA ILE A 54 7.68 -5.07 9.79
C ILE A 54 6.56 -4.28 10.48
N ASN A 55 6.76 -2.97 10.66
CA ASN A 55 5.77 -2.07 11.23
C ASN A 55 5.31 -1.03 10.17
N LEU A 56 4.03 -1.06 9.85
CA LEU A 56 3.36 -0.11 8.95
C LEU A 56 2.73 1.02 9.76
N GLY A 57 2.68 2.23 9.21
CA GLY A 57 2.16 3.42 9.90
C GLY A 57 3.01 3.90 11.07
N SER A 58 2.43 4.77 11.91
CA SER A 58 3.08 5.29 13.13
C SER A 58 2.06 5.67 14.20
N GLY A 59 2.48 5.66 15.47
CA GLY A 59 1.61 6.04 16.59
C GLY A 59 0.37 5.14 16.70
N ASN A 60 -0.82 5.74 16.69
CA ASN A 60 -2.07 4.99 16.84
C ASN A 60 -2.43 4.12 15.61
N THR A 61 -1.77 4.32 14.47
CA THR A 61 -1.97 3.52 13.25
C THR A 61 -0.88 2.48 13.02
N GLU A 62 0.03 2.29 13.98
CA GLU A 62 1.13 1.32 13.84
C GLU A 62 0.60 -0.11 13.75
N PHE A 63 0.80 -0.82 12.65
CA PHE A 63 0.42 -2.21 12.48
C PHE A 63 1.66 -3.09 12.29
N LYS A 64 1.72 -4.20 13.01
CA LYS A 64 2.83 -5.14 12.95
C LYS A 64 2.46 -6.32 12.06
N VAL A 65 3.11 -6.43 10.92
CA VAL A 65 2.92 -7.54 9.97
C VAL A 65 3.46 -8.84 10.60
N PRO A 66 2.69 -9.94 10.60
CA PRO A 66 3.17 -11.24 11.02
C PRO A 66 4.40 -11.70 10.21
N ILE A 67 5.25 -12.53 10.81
CA ILE A 67 6.39 -13.13 10.11
C ILE A 67 5.85 -14.27 9.23
N ASP A 68 6.45 -14.46 8.05
CA ASP A 68 6.11 -15.49 7.05
C ASP A 68 5.71 -16.83 7.71
N ALA A 69 4.57 -17.37 7.29
CA ALA A 69 4.08 -18.66 7.73
C ALA A 69 4.99 -19.79 7.20
N VAL A 70 5.60 -20.58 8.09
CA VAL A 70 6.33 -21.81 7.73
C VAL A 70 5.37 -23.00 7.86
N ASP A 71 5.14 -23.71 6.75
CA ASP A 71 4.42 -24.99 6.54
C ASP A 71 3.50 -25.51 7.66
N LEU A 72 2.18 -25.55 7.44
CA LEU A 72 1.20 -26.20 8.34
C LEU A 72 0.06 -26.94 7.59
N GLU A 73 -0.49 -27.98 8.23
CA GLU A 73 -1.35 -29.01 7.62
C GLU A 73 -2.86 -28.68 7.68
N GLU A 74 -3.55 -28.81 6.53
CA GLU A 74 -5.02 -28.72 6.45
C GLU A 74 -5.61 -29.88 5.64
N GLN A 75 -6.27 -30.81 6.33
CA GLN A 75 -6.91 -31.96 5.69
C GLN A 75 -8.35 -31.66 5.22
N ALA A 76 -8.99 -30.60 5.73
CA ALA A 76 -10.39 -30.27 5.45
C ALA A 76 -10.60 -29.44 4.15
N LEU A 77 -9.71 -28.49 3.83
CA LEU A 77 -9.78 -27.72 2.56
C LEU A 77 -9.48 -28.59 1.33
N LYS A 78 -8.59 -29.57 1.47
CA LYS A 78 -8.27 -30.56 0.41
C LYS A 78 -9.45 -31.44 0.02
N GLU A 79 -10.42 -31.62 0.91
CA GLU A 79 -11.61 -32.44 0.65
C GLU A 79 -12.69 -31.69 -0.16
N LEU A 80 -12.60 -30.36 -0.27
CA LEU A 80 -13.62 -29.53 -0.93
C LEU A 80 -13.45 -29.44 -2.46
N THR A 81 -12.24 -29.37 -3.05
CA THR A 81 -11.98 -29.66 -4.48
C THR A 81 -10.47 -29.86 -4.81
N THR A 82 -10.14 -30.45 -5.97
CA THR A 82 -8.75 -30.54 -6.51
C THR A 82 -8.13 -29.19 -6.92
N GLN A 83 -8.91 -28.11 -6.95
CA GLN A 83 -8.41 -26.75 -7.21
C GLN A 83 -7.70 -26.16 -5.98
N PHE A 84 -7.88 -26.77 -4.81
CA PHE A 84 -7.36 -26.30 -3.52
C PHE A 84 -6.23 -27.16 -2.94
N ASP A 85 -5.60 -28.00 -3.77
CA ASP A 85 -4.39 -28.74 -3.40
C ASP A 85 -3.21 -27.77 -3.26
N GLY A 86 -2.82 -27.46 -2.01
CA GLY A 86 -1.67 -26.60 -1.69
C GLY A 86 -1.97 -25.37 -0.83
N TYR A 87 -3.23 -25.14 -0.46
CA TYR A 87 -3.64 -24.02 0.39
C TYR A 87 -3.35 -24.37 1.85
N VAL A 88 -2.63 -23.50 2.56
CA VAL A 88 -2.09 -23.71 3.92
C VAL A 88 -2.50 -22.55 4.82
N GLN A 89 -3.25 -22.83 5.89
CA GLN A 89 -3.55 -21.88 6.97
C GLN A 89 -2.64 -22.07 8.19
N GLN A 90 -2.31 -20.98 8.89
CA GLN A 90 -1.69 -21.04 10.22
C GLN A 90 -2.78 -21.19 11.31
N PRO A 91 -2.55 -21.99 12.36
CA PRO A 91 -3.41 -22.04 13.54
C PRO A 91 -3.15 -20.79 14.38
N GLY A 92 -4.04 -19.81 14.24
CA GLY A 92 -4.08 -18.60 15.06
C GLY A 92 -5.48 -18.41 15.59
N GLU A 93 -5.87 -19.25 16.56
CA GLU A 93 -7.14 -19.19 17.31
C GLU A 93 -8.38 -19.08 16.41
N THR A 94 -8.83 -20.20 15.85
CA THR A 94 -10.15 -20.30 15.22
C THR A 94 -11.19 -19.65 16.13
N ILE A 95 -11.86 -18.63 15.62
CA ILE A 95 -12.92 -17.96 16.36
C ILE A 95 -14.23 -18.61 15.93
N PRO A 96 -14.95 -19.31 16.83
CA PRO A 96 -16.27 -19.80 16.48
C PRO A 96 -17.21 -18.61 16.34
N ILE A 97 -17.59 -18.30 15.10
CA ILE A 97 -18.62 -17.31 14.77
C ILE A 97 -19.93 -18.06 14.59
N LEU A 98 -20.94 -17.65 15.33
CA LEU A 98 -22.27 -18.18 15.15
C LEU A 98 -22.83 -17.64 13.82
N THR A 99 -23.38 -18.47 12.95
CA THR A 99 -24.08 -18.01 11.74
C THR A 99 -25.54 -18.40 11.82
N LYS A 100 -26.41 -17.50 11.33
CA LYS A 100 -27.84 -17.78 11.23
C LYS A 100 -28.05 -18.95 10.26
N GLU A 101 -28.66 -20.03 10.75
CA GLU A 101 -29.03 -21.19 9.93
C GLU A 101 -30.40 -21.73 10.38
N ASN A 102 -31.40 -21.74 9.49
CA ASN A 102 -32.71 -22.35 9.74
C ASN A 102 -33.52 -21.66 10.85
N VAL A 103 -33.78 -20.37 10.69
CA VAL A 103 -34.67 -19.61 11.60
C VAL A 103 -36.09 -19.54 11.04
N GLU A 104 -37.04 -20.18 11.73
CA GLU A 104 -38.48 -20.09 11.45
C GLU A 104 -39.13 -18.98 12.29
N ALA A 105 -40.03 -18.19 11.71
CA ALA A 105 -40.87 -17.22 12.42
C ALA A 105 -42.38 -17.47 12.27
N PHE A 106 -43.13 -16.99 13.26
CA PHE A 106 -44.57 -17.22 13.41
C PHE A 106 -45.31 -15.94 13.73
N TRP A 107 -46.34 -15.65 12.94
CA TRP A 107 -47.16 -14.45 13.14
C TRP A 107 -48.62 -14.67 12.76
N SER A 108 -49.48 -13.72 13.16
CA SER A 108 -50.89 -13.68 12.78
C SER A 108 -51.32 -12.27 12.42
N GLU A 109 -52.25 -12.17 11.47
CA GLU A 109 -52.94 -10.93 11.14
C GLU A 109 -53.75 -10.39 12.32
N SER A 110 -54.03 -9.09 12.29
CA SER A 110 -54.92 -8.47 13.26
C SER A 110 -56.37 -8.91 13.08
N ILE A 111 -57.10 -9.01 14.19
CA ILE A 111 -58.52 -9.39 14.19
C ILE A 111 -59.38 -8.15 14.37
N ASP A 112 -60.42 -8.00 13.55
CA ASP A 112 -61.46 -7.01 13.79
C ASP A 112 -62.41 -7.49 14.90
N LYS A 113 -62.35 -6.82 16.06
CA LYS A 113 -63.25 -7.08 17.19
C LYS A 113 -64.12 -5.86 17.46
N GLY A 114 -65.24 -5.79 16.75
CA GLY A 114 -66.25 -4.75 16.94
C GLY A 114 -65.88 -3.40 16.31
N GLY A 115 -65.29 -3.42 15.11
CA GLY A 115 -64.87 -2.23 14.36
C GLY A 115 -63.53 -1.67 14.82
N ARG A 116 -62.73 -2.47 15.53
CA ARG A 116 -61.39 -2.11 16.01
C ARG A 116 -60.45 -3.28 15.73
N LEU A 117 -59.44 -3.03 14.91
CA LEU A 117 -58.35 -3.96 14.70
C LEU A 117 -57.57 -4.14 16.01
N GLN A 118 -57.44 -5.39 16.45
CA GLN A 118 -56.64 -5.77 17.60
C GLN A 118 -55.51 -6.67 17.14
N GLY A 119 -54.27 -6.24 17.38
CA GLY A 119 -53.08 -7.02 17.09
C GLY A 119 -52.98 -8.27 17.95
N VAL A 120 -52.49 -9.36 17.36
CA VAL A 120 -52.12 -10.60 18.04
C VAL A 120 -50.62 -10.76 17.92
N GLY A 121 -49.93 -10.72 19.05
CA GLY A 121 -48.50 -11.03 19.12
C GLY A 121 -48.26 -12.50 19.42
N TRP A 122 -47.27 -13.08 18.77
CA TRP A 122 -46.77 -14.41 19.07
C TRP A 122 -45.58 -14.33 20.01
N SER A 123 -45.42 -15.33 20.86
CA SER A 123 -44.25 -15.48 21.72
C SER A 123 -43.91 -16.92 22.02
N VAL A 124 -42.62 -17.22 22.15
CA VAL A 124 -42.17 -18.48 22.75
C VAL A 124 -42.34 -18.38 24.26
N LYS A 125 -43.21 -19.20 24.83
CA LYS A 125 -43.56 -19.14 26.25
C LYS A 125 -42.58 -19.89 27.13
N ASP A 126 -42.06 -21.04 26.67
CA ASP A 126 -41.04 -21.82 27.37
C ASP A 126 -40.42 -22.88 26.46
N VAL A 127 -39.23 -23.37 26.83
CA VAL A 127 -38.52 -24.47 26.17
C VAL A 127 -37.92 -25.42 27.19
N GLN A 128 -38.18 -26.72 27.03
CA GLN A 128 -37.69 -27.76 27.91
C GLN A 128 -37.03 -28.89 27.12
N GLN A 129 -35.90 -29.38 27.60
CA GLN A 129 -35.27 -30.56 27.01
C GLN A 129 -36.09 -31.80 27.35
N THR A 130 -36.30 -32.66 26.36
CA THR A 130 -37.00 -33.93 26.49
C THR A 130 -36.04 -35.03 26.95
N ILE A 131 -36.57 -36.20 27.31
CA ILE A 131 -35.74 -37.32 27.78
C ILE A 131 -34.81 -37.87 26.69
N GLU A 132 -35.23 -37.77 25.42
CA GLU A 132 -34.45 -38.21 24.25
C GLU A 132 -33.48 -37.12 23.76
N GLY A 133 -33.43 -35.97 24.44
CA GLY A 133 -32.49 -34.89 24.15
C GLY A 133 -32.99 -33.84 23.16
N ASN A 134 -34.19 -33.97 22.60
CA ASN A 134 -34.83 -32.91 21.80
C ASN A 134 -35.33 -31.77 22.70
N TYR A 135 -35.90 -30.73 22.11
CA TYR A 135 -36.40 -29.54 22.79
C TYR A 135 -37.88 -29.36 22.49
N PHE A 136 -38.71 -29.44 23.53
CA PHE A 136 -40.13 -29.14 23.44
C PHE A 136 -40.36 -27.65 23.67
N VAL A 137 -40.93 -26.97 22.68
CA VAL A 137 -41.15 -25.53 22.68
C VAL A 137 -42.63 -25.24 22.75
N LEU A 138 -43.00 -24.30 23.60
CA LEU A 138 -44.37 -23.81 23.76
C LEU A 138 -44.51 -22.42 23.14
N LEU A 139 -45.47 -22.26 22.24
CA LEU A 139 -45.81 -20.99 21.60
C LEU A 139 -47.18 -20.49 22.09
N GLY A 140 -47.34 -19.17 22.20
CA GLY A 140 -48.63 -18.57 22.54
C GLY A 140 -48.93 -17.31 21.74
N GLY A 141 -50.08 -17.29 21.07
CA GLY A 141 -50.64 -16.12 20.37
C GLY A 141 -51.60 -15.34 21.27
N SER A 142 -51.27 -14.08 21.61
CA SER A 142 -52.04 -13.25 22.53
C SER A 142 -52.02 -11.75 22.21
N GLY A 143 -53.11 -11.04 22.54
CA GLY A 143 -53.26 -9.59 22.35
C GLY A 143 -54.28 -8.96 23.30
N THR A 144 -54.58 -7.68 23.12
CA THR A 144 -55.49 -6.91 24.00
C THR A 144 -56.96 -7.31 23.75
N GLY A 145 -57.47 -8.32 24.44
CA GLY A 145 -58.85 -8.83 24.25
C GLY A 145 -59.05 -9.89 23.16
N VAL A 146 -58.02 -10.21 22.36
CA VAL A 146 -57.93 -11.34 21.39
C VAL A 146 -56.70 -12.24 21.61
N GLY A 147 -56.68 -13.43 21.05
CA GLY A 147 -55.66 -14.45 21.16
C GLY A 147 -56.11 -15.60 22.04
N GLY A 148 -55.50 -16.77 21.85
CA GLY A 148 -56.02 -18.06 22.32
C GLY A 148 -55.54 -19.28 21.54
N ILE A 149 -54.54 -19.12 20.66
CA ILE A 149 -53.89 -20.27 20.03
C ILE A 149 -52.69 -20.67 20.87
N ILE A 150 -52.62 -21.96 21.15
CA ILE A 150 -51.47 -22.62 21.76
C ILE A 150 -50.74 -23.36 20.64
N GLY A 151 -49.47 -23.06 20.47
CA GLY A 151 -48.59 -23.80 19.59
C GLY A 151 -47.62 -24.66 20.39
N VAL A 152 -47.23 -25.79 19.82
CA VAL A 152 -46.13 -26.59 20.33
C VAL A 152 -45.26 -27.04 19.17
N CYS A 153 -43.96 -27.12 19.40
CA CYS A 153 -43.07 -27.79 18.48
C CYS A 153 -42.02 -28.64 19.21
N VAL A 154 -41.42 -29.58 18.50
CA VAL A 154 -40.26 -30.35 18.94
C VAL A 154 -39.12 -30.02 18.00
N ILE A 155 -38.03 -29.51 18.55
CA ILE A 155 -36.80 -29.18 17.84
C ILE A 155 -35.76 -30.22 18.23
N ASN A 156 -35.14 -30.90 17.27
CA ASN A 156 -34.07 -31.85 17.60
C ASN A 156 -32.76 -31.13 17.97
N PRO A 157 -31.74 -31.83 18.51
CA PRO A 157 -30.44 -31.21 18.79
C PRO A 157 -29.75 -30.59 17.56
N SER A 158 -30.13 -30.99 16.34
CA SER A 158 -29.65 -30.36 15.10
C SER A 158 -30.43 -29.11 14.72
N GLY A 159 -31.38 -28.66 15.54
CA GLY A 159 -32.13 -27.43 15.37
C GLY A 159 -33.28 -27.51 14.34
N VAL A 160 -33.62 -28.71 13.85
CA VAL A 160 -34.74 -28.90 12.92
C VAL A 160 -36.04 -29.08 13.70
N CYS A 161 -37.07 -28.35 13.29
CA CYS A 161 -38.45 -28.53 13.77
C CYS A 161 -39.02 -29.84 13.20
N ILE A 162 -39.04 -30.89 14.02
CA ILE A 162 -39.46 -32.25 13.61
C ILE A 162 -40.91 -32.58 13.99
N TYR A 163 -41.54 -31.74 14.80
CA TYR A 163 -42.97 -31.79 15.09
C TYR A 163 -43.49 -30.38 15.33
N LYS A 164 -44.70 -30.09 14.84
CA LYS A 164 -45.31 -28.77 14.94
C LYS A 164 -46.83 -28.90 14.93
N ASP A 165 -47.49 -28.35 15.94
CA ASP A 165 -48.94 -28.35 16.03
C ASP A 165 -49.45 -27.06 16.66
N MET A 166 -50.57 -26.57 16.16
CA MET A 166 -51.21 -25.33 16.58
C MET A 166 -52.69 -25.58 16.76
N GLN A 167 -53.24 -25.21 17.91
CA GLN A 167 -54.66 -25.40 18.16
C GLN A 167 -55.21 -24.31 19.08
N GLY A 168 -56.37 -23.77 18.70
CA GLY A 168 -57.11 -22.77 19.46
C GLY A 168 -57.91 -21.85 18.55
N ASP A 169 -58.26 -20.68 19.08
CA ASP A 169 -59.00 -19.65 18.35
C ASP A 169 -58.50 -18.27 18.78
N LEU A 170 -58.03 -17.47 17.83
CA LEU A 170 -57.55 -16.11 18.09
C LEU A 170 -58.67 -15.16 18.56
N ASN A 171 -59.95 -15.51 18.45
CA ASN A 171 -61.04 -14.72 19.05
C ASN A 171 -61.25 -15.03 20.55
N SER A 172 -60.73 -16.16 21.04
CA SER A 172 -61.05 -16.74 22.34
C SER A 172 -59.93 -16.56 23.37
N THR A 173 -60.15 -15.72 24.37
CA THR A 173 -59.14 -15.46 25.41
C THR A 173 -58.93 -16.60 26.41
N VAL A 174 -59.74 -17.66 26.33
CA VAL A 174 -59.75 -18.77 27.32
C VAL A 174 -58.51 -19.64 27.20
N ASP A 175 -57.99 -19.82 25.99
CA ASP A 175 -56.87 -20.72 25.69
C ASP A 175 -55.53 -19.99 25.55
N ARG A 176 -55.47 -18.71 25.95
CA ARG A 176 -54.20 -17.97 25.97
C ARG A 176 -53.24 -18.60 26.97
N VAL A 177 -52.01 -18.81 26.53
CA VAL A 177 -50.95 -19.33 27.39
C VAL A 177 -50.41 -18.21 28.28
N ASP A 178 -50.65 -18.35 29.58
CA ASP A 178 -50.14 -17.46 30.64
C ASP A 178 -49.18 -18.21 31.58
N THR A 179 -48.65 -19.38 31.18
CA THR A 179 -47.69 -20.17 31.98
C THR A 179 -46.54 -20.71 31.13
N LYS A 180 -45.44 -21.13 31.79
CA LYS A 180 -44.36 -21.92 31.20
C LYS A 180 -44.73 -23.42 31.11
N LEU A 181 -43.83 -24.27 30.60
CA LEU A 181 -43.96 -25.73 30.56
C LEU A 181 -43.62 -26.33 31.93
N TYR A 182 -44.36 -27.35 32.36
CA TYR A 182 -44.06 -28.10 33.59
C TYR A 182 -43.69 -29.53 33.24
N SER A 183 -42.45 -29.95 33.51
CA SER A 183 -42.00 -31.32 33.28
C SER A 183 -42.53 -32.26 34.38
N ILE A 184 -43.43 -33.19 34.04
CA ILE A 184 -44.10 -34.09 35.01
C ILE A 184 -43.31 -35.38 35.22
N ASP A 185 -42.66 -35.91 34.18
CA ASP A 185 -42.03 -37.23 34.18
C ASP A 185 -40.60 -37.20 33.59
N ASN A 186 -39.75 -36.30 34.11
CA ASN A 186 -38.36 -36.12 33.66
C ASN A 186 -38.24 -35.84 32.14
N GLY A 187 -39.14 -35.04 31.57
CA GLY A 187 -39.05 -34.58 30.17
C GLY A 187 -39.83 -35.41 29.15
N THR A 188 -40.61 -36.42 29.57
CA THR A 188 -41.53 -37.15 28.67
C THR A 188 -42.93 -36.54 28.56
N ASN A 189 -43.38 -35.90 29.64
CA ASN A 189 -44.70 -35.29 29.74
C ASN A 189 -44.59 -33.85 30.20
N PHE A 190 -45.30 -32.95 29.55
CA PHE A 190 -45.35 -31.54 29.90
C PHE A 190 -46.78 -31.08 30.22
N LEU A 191 -46.93 -30.14 31.13
CA LEU A 191 -48.19 -29.45 31.37
C LEU A 191 -48.11 -28.01 30.84
N VAL A 192 -49.25 -27.40 30.56
CA VAL A 192 -49.41 -25.95 30.40
C VAL A 192 -50.75 -25.51 30.98
N GLY A 193 -50.79 -24.32 31.58
CA GLY A 193 -52.02 -23.67 32.02
C GLY A 193 -52.40 -22.50 31.11
N THR A 194 -53.70 -22.25 30.96
CA THR A 194 -54.21 -21.11 30.18
C THR A 194 -54.77 -20.00 31.06
N SER A 195 -55.10 -18.86 30.44
CA SER A 195 -55.54 -17.65 31.11
C SER A 195 -56.69 -17.87 32.09
N GLY A 196 -56.53 -17.28 33.27
CA GLY A 196 -57.48 -17.43 34.37
C GLY A 196 -57.57 -18.85 34.94
N GLY A 197 -56.63 -19.77 34.61
CA GLY A 197 -56.66 -21.15 35.10
C GLY A 197 -57.91 -21.88 34.62
N SER A 198 -58.37 -21.48 33.43
CA SER A 198 -59.61 -21.97 32.84
C SER A 198 -59.43 -23.41 32.36
N ASN A 199 -58.32 -23.68 31.68
CA ASN A 199 -57.95 -24.98 31.16
C ASN A 199 -56.48 -25.30 31.52
N TYR A 200 -56.20 -26.60 31.67
CA TYR A 200 -54.86 -27.14 31.74
C TYR A 200 -54.73 -28.20 30.64
N TYR A 201 -53.59 -28.24 29.98
CA TYR A 201 -53.32 -29.21 28.93
C TYR A 201 -52.05 -30.00 29.28
N LYS A 202 -52.16 -31.32 29.28
CA LYS A 202 -51.04 -32.25 29.36
C LYS A 202 -50.63 -32.63 27.94
N TYR A 203 -49.36 -32.47 27.64
CA TYR A 203 -48.70 -32.95 26.44
C TYR A 203 -47.91 -34.21 26.80
N MET A 204 -48.13 -35.27 26.04
CA MET A 204 -47.41 -36.54 26.16
C MET A 204 -46.63 -36.73 24.87
N LEU A 205 -45.31 -36.86 24.97
CA LEU A 205 -44.42 -37.01 23.83
C LEU A 205 -44.01 -38.47 23.68
N ASP A 206 -44.15 -39.01 22.47
CA ASP A 206 -43.53 -40.28 22.07
C ASP A 206 -42.52 -40.00 20.95
N GLU A 207 -41.28 -39.82 21.39
CA GLU A 207 -40.13 -39.50 20.53
C GLU A 207 -39.43 -40.76 20.01
N THR A 208 -39.92 -41.96 20.36
CA THR A 208 -39.38 -43.23 19.86
C THR A 208 -39.93 -43.63 18.48
N THR A 209 -40.84 -42.82 17.95
CA THR A 209 -41.53 -43.01 16.66
C THR A 209 -41.09 -41.95 15.66
N ASP A 210 -41.04 -42.32 14.37
CA ASP A 210 -40.82 -41.39 13.25
C ASP A 210 -42.03 -41.46 12.30
N PRO A 211 -42.83 -40.38 12.15
CA PRO A 211 -42.67 -39.08 12.80
C PRO A 211 -43.02 -39.11 14.29
N ILE A 212 -42.41 -38.21 15.06
CA ILE A 212 -42.72 -38.02 16.49
C ILE A 212 -44.21 -37.72 16.66
N SER A 213 -44.81 -38.28 17.71
CA SER A 213 -46.19 -37.97 18.08
C SER A 213 -46.27 -37.19 19.39
N VAL A 214 -47.08 -36.12 19.39
CA VAL A 214 -47.41 -35.37 20.60
C VAL A 214 -48.91 -35.44 20.81
N THR A 215 -49.33 -36.02 21.94
CA THR A 215 -50.75 -36.11 22.29
C THR A 215 -51.10 -35.05 23.32
N ARG A 216 -52.21 -34.34 23.11
CA ARG A 216 -52.71 -33.32 24.01
C ARG A 216 -53.99 -33.76 24.72
N GLU A 217 -53.98 -33.72 26.05
CA GLU A 217 -55.13 -34.03 26.91
C GLU A 217 -55.51 -32.83 27.78
N LYS A 218 -56.81 -32.53 27.87
CA LYS A 218 -57.30 -31.49 28.78
C LYS A 218 -57.42 -32.05 30.21
N VAL A 219 -56.70 -31.45 31.14
CA VAL A 219 -56.75 -31.81 32.57
C VAL A 219 -57.81 -30.96 33.28
N THR A 220 -58.73 -31.62 33.98
CA THR A 220 -59.78 -30.95 34.75
C THR A 220 -59.33 -30.72 36.18
N VAL A 221 -59.26 -29.46 36.62
CA VAL A 221 -58.96 -29.09 38.01
C VAL A 221 -60.26 -28.87 38.78
N ASN A 222 -60.38 -29.45 39.98
CA ASN A 222 -61.53 -29.23 40.86
C ASN A 222 -61.68 -27.73 41.20
N GLY A 223 -62.89 -27.17 41.05
CA GLY A 223 -63.16 -25.74 41.15
C GLY A 223 -62.72 -25.05 42.45
N ASN A 224 -62.67 -25.78 43.57
CA ASN A 224 -62.19 -25.26 44.86
C ASN A 224 -60.66 -25.28 45.02
N ASN A 225 -59.95 -25.99 44.14
CA ASN A 225 -58.50 -26.14 44.14
C ASN A 225 -57.85 -25.42 42.95
N LYS A 226 -58.51 -24.44 42.34
CA LYS A 226 -57.85 -23.63 41.30
C LYS A 226 -56.72 -22.81 41.93
N PRO A 227 -55.58 -22.62 41.25
CA PRO A 227 -54.49 -21.83 41.81
C PRO A 227 -54.86 -20.36 42.04
N GLN A 228 -55.77 -19.76 41.26
CA GLN A 228 -56.32 -18.42 41.53
C GLN A 228 -57.01 -18.35 42.89
N THR A 229 -57.90 -19.31 43.16
CA THR A 229 -58.65 -19.41 44.42
C THR A 229 -57.72 -19.72 45.59
N THR A 230 -56.69 -20.53 45.35
CA THR A 230 -55.69 -20.93 46.34
C THR A 230 -54.74 -19.79 46.71
N LEU A 231 -54.33 -18.97 45.73
CA LEU A 231 -53.44 -17.82 45.91
C LEU A 231 -54.18 -16.51 46.25
N GLY A 232 -55.50 -16.48 46.07
CA GLY A 232 -56.29 -15.26 46.26
C GLY A 232 -55.97 -14.17 45.23
N VAL A 233 -55.61 -14.52 44.00
CA VAL A 233 -55.26 -13.58 42.91
C VAL A 233 -56.32 -13.56 41.81
N GLY A 234 -56.47 -12.40 41.16
CA GLY A 234 -57.41 -12.22 40.06
C GLY A 234 -56.96 -12.88 38.76
N TYR A 235 -55.65 -12.86 38.48
CA TYR A 235 -55.02 -13.50 37.32
C TYR A 235 -53.75 -14.21 37.77
N LEU A 236 -53.50 -15.39 37.20
CA LEU A 236 -52.20 -16.05 37.28
C LEU A 236 -51.42 -15.63 36.06
N THR A 237 -50.19 -15.18 36.29
CA THR A 237 -49.35 -14.63 35.23
C THR A 237 -48.11 -15.47 35.04
N ILE A 238 -47.60 -16.08 36.11
CA ILE A 238 -46.34 -16.81 36.06
C ILE A 238 -46.44 -18.07 36.90
N ALA A 239 -46.02 -19.17 36.29
CA ALA A 239 -45.62 -20.35 37.01
C ALA A 239 -44.27 -20.82 36.46
N ASP A 240 -43.26 -20.91 37.33
CA ASP A 240 -41.88 -21.19 36.93
C ASP A 240 -41.38 -22.49 37.58
N SER A 241 -40.98 -23.49 36.79
CA SER A 241 -40.32 -24.66 37.34
C SER A 241 -38.87 -24.31 37.64
N SER A 242 -38.53 -24.09 38.92
CA SER A 242 -37.12 -23.90 39.26
C SER A 242 -36.34 -25.20 39.03
N SER A 243 -35.08 -25.08 38.64
CA SER A 243 -34.10 -26.16 38.47
C SER A 243 -33.75 -26.91 39.77
N ASN A 244 -34.49 -26.67 40.84
CA ASN A 244 -34.18 -27.11 42.18
C ASN A 244 -34.57 -28.59 42.37
N ASN A 245 -33.72 -29.32 43.11
CA ASN A 245 -33.73 -30.78 43.32
C ASN A 245 -35.06 -31.39 43.85
N ASN A 246 -36.07 -30.58 44.16
CA ASN A 246 -37.33 -30.96 44.79
C ASN A 246 -38.58 -30.95 43.88
N ARG A 247 -38.46 -30.70 42.56
CA ARG A 247 -39.57 -30.78 41.59
C ARG A 247 -40.80 -29.90 41.97
N GLN A 248 -40.55 -28.67 42.42
CA GLN A 248 -41.61 -27.73 42.78
C GLN A 248 -41.64 -26.53 41.83
N THR A 249 -42.81 -26.22 41.26
CA THR A 249 -43.00 -25.04 40.41
C THR A 249 -43.50 -23.87 41.25
N SER A 250 -42.86 -22.70 41.13
CA SER A 250 -43.35 -21.45 41.69
C SER A 250 -44.62 -21.00 40.96
N ILE A 251 -45.51 -20.29 41.63
CA ILE A 251 -46.67 -19.66 41.04
C ILE A 251 -46.81 -18.27 41.64
N ALA A 252 -46.93 -17.27 40.79
CA ALA A 252 -47.20 -15.89 41.17
C ALA A 252 -48.30 -15.29 40.28
N GLY A 253 -48.95 -14.25 40.77
CA GLY A 253 -50.05 -13.59 40.05
C GLY A 253 -50.07 -12.08 40.24
N THR A 254 -50.79 -11.42 39.35
CA THR A 254 -51.02 -9.98 39.41
C THR A 254 -51.82 -9.61 40.65
N VAL A 255 -51.37 -8.58 41.38
CA VAL A 255 -52.09 -8.04 42.55
C VAL A 255 -52.57 -6.63 42.25
N TYR A 256 -53.90 -6.47 42.28
CA TYR A 256 -54.55 -5.18 42.15
C TYR A 256 -54.55 -4.43 43.49
N PHE A 257 -54.29 -3.13 43.44
CA PHE A 257 -54.27 -2.27 44.64
C PHE A 257 -55.68 -1.84 45.11
N ASP A 258 -56.74 -2.43 44.57
CA ASP A 258 -58.15 -2.10 44.83
C ASP A 258 -59.01 -3.33 45.18
N ASN A 259 -60.33 -3.12 45.28
CA ASN A 259 -61.31 -4.14 45.71
C ASN A 259 -61.79 -5.08 44.59
N ARG A 260 -61.23 -5.03 43.37
CA ARG A 260 -61.65 -5.90 42.25
C ARG A 260 -61.37 -7.38 42.49
N ASN A 261 -60.55 -7.70 43.49
CA ASN A 261 -60.34 -9.06 43.94
C ASN A 261 -60.93 -9.23 45.36
N ALA A 262 -61.93 -10.10 45.51
CA ALA A 262 -62.65 -10.31 46.78
C ALA A 262 -61.72 -10.75 47.93
N TYR A 263 -60.57 -11.36 47.60
CA TYR A 263 -59.54 -11.76 48.57
C TYR A 263 -58.65 -10.59 49.04
N ASN A 264 -58.45 -9.56 48.21
CA ASN A 264 -57.68 -8.35 48.55
C ASN A 264 -58.51 -7.25 49.25
N ALA A 265 -59.80 -7.50 49.47
CA ALA A 265 -60.62 -6.68 50.36
C ALA A 265 -60.18 -6.80 51.85
N ASN A 266 -59.34 -7.79 52.19
CA ASN A 266 -58.72 -7.90 53.50
C ASN A 266 -57.57 -6.87 53.66
N PRO A 267 -57.67 -5.89 54.57
CA PRO A 267 -56.63 -4.87 54.75
C PRO A 267 -55.26 -5.43 55.16
N CYS A 268 -55.19 -6.65 55.70
CA CYS A 268 -53.93 -7.34 56.02
C CYS A 268 -53.25 -7.99 54.81
N LEU A 269 -53.96 -8.20 53.69
CA LEU A 269 -53.47 -8.84 52.45
C LEU A 269 -53.29 -7.84 51.29
N ARG A 270 -53.81 -6.61 51.42
CA ARG A 270 -53.91 -5.59 50.36
C ARG A 270 -52.59 -5.20 49.68
N PHE A 271 -51.46 -5.64 50.23
CA PHE A 271 -50.12 -5.44 49.71
C PHE A 271 -49.28 -6.67 50.07
N ARG A 272 -49.54 -7.83 49.45
CA ARG A 272 -48.65 -8.99 49.53
C ARG A 272 -48.36 -9.48 48.11
N VAL A 273 -47.15 -9.95 47.84
CA VAL A 273 -46.87 -10.69 46.60
C VAL A 273 -47.16 -12.16 46.89
N PRO A 274 -48.26 -12.72 46.34
CA PRO A 274 -48.60 -14.11 46.59
C PRO A 274 -47.72 -15.00 45.72
N ILE A 275 -46.73 -15.63 46.35
CA ILE A 275 -45.86 -16.63 45.73
C ILE A 275 -46.16 -17.95 46.43
N ALA A 276 -46.55 -18.98 45.67
CA ALA A 276 -46.70 -20.34 46.17
C ALA A 276 -45.82 -21.31 45.37
N THR A 277 -45.70 -22.53 45.87
CA THR A 277 -45.14 -23.65 45.11
C THR A 277 -46.22 -24.69 44.84
N MET A 278 -46.10 -25.44 43.75
CA MET A 278 -46.91 -26.63 43.45
C MET A 278 -46.03 -27.87 43.34
N SER A 279 -46.55 -29.02 43.80
CA SER A 279 -45.92 -30.32 43.56
C SER A 279 -46.36 -30.87 42.21
N ILE A 280 -45.39 -31.23 41.36
CA ILE A 280 -45.67 -31.69 40.00
C ILE A 280 -46.08 -33.19 39.98
N ASN A 281 -45.64 -33.98 40.98
CA ASN A 281 -45.92 -35.43 41.06
C ASN A 281 -47.43 -35.78 41.17
N GLY A 282 -48.28 -34.83 41.59
CA GLY A 282 -49.74 -35.05 41.72
C GLY A 282 -50.50 -35.09 40.39
N TRP A 283 -49.88 -34.67 39.29
CA TRP A 283 -50.52 -34.50 37.98
C TRP A 283 -50.57 -35.78 37.12
N ASN A 284 -49.90 -36.84 37.53
CA ASN A 284 -50.03 -38.17 36.91
C ASN A 284 -51.36 -38.85 37.22
N ASN A 285 -52.14 -38.30 38.17
CA ASN A 285 -53.47 -38.77 38.54
C ASN A 285 -54.53 -37.69 38.23
N VAL A 286 -55.78 -38.10 38.01
CA VAL A 286 -56.93 -37.27 37.54
C VAL A 286 -57.29 -36.09 38.47
N ASN A 287 -56.61 -35.89 39.61
CA ASN A 287 -56.86 -34.80 40.55
C ASN A 287 -55.55 -34.17 41.06
N PRO A 288 -55.00 -33.17 40.37
CA PRO A 288 -53.86 -32.42 40.88
C PRO A 288 -54.22 -31.67 42.17
N SER A 289 -53.37 -31.76 43.19
CA SER A 289 -53.52 -31.05 44.44
C SER A 289 -52.57 -29.85 44.49
N PHE A 290 -53.13 -28.64 44.58
CA PHE A 290 -52.36 -27.44 44.85
C PHE A 290 -52.08 -27.37 46.35
N THR A 291 -50.85 -27.72 46.73
CA THR A 291 -50.40 -27.59 48.12
C THR A 291 -49.80 -26.21 48.30
N HIS A 292 -50.43 -25.39 49.11
CA HIS A 292 -49.85 -24.13 49.55
C HIS A 292 -48.71 -24.46 50.52
N SER A 293 -47.44 -24.26 50.13
CA SER A 293 -46.33 -24.24 51.09
C SER A 293 -46.43 -22.95 51.91
N THR A 294 -47.29 -22.94 52.94
CA THR A 294 -47.60 -21.76 53.77
C THR A 294 -46.54 -21.42 54.80
N GLN A 295 -45.28 -21.89 54.68
CA GLN A 295 -44.33 -21.60 55.74
C GLN A 295 -43.96 -20.11 55.84
N TYR A 296 -44.13 -19.33 54.78
CA TYR A 296 -43.76 -17.92 54.78
C TYR A 296 -44.77 -17.04 54.03
N GLU A 297 -45.25 -15.99 54.69
CA GLU A 297 -46.06 -14.94 54.06
C GLU A 297 -45.13 -13.78 53.67
N TYR A 298 -45.04 -13.41 52.39
CA TYR A 298 -44.13 -12.34 51.95
C TYR A 298 -44.71 -10.95 52.27
N SER A 299 -43.92 -10.10 52.93
CA SER A 299 -44.31 -8.75 53.37
C SER A 299 -44.15 -7.71 52.25
N LEU A 300 -45.13 -6.81 52.05
CA LEU A 300 -44.84 -5.46 51.54
C LEU A 300 -44.79 -4.47 52.71
N GLU A 301 -43.59 -4.02 53.04
CA GLU A 301 -43.41 -2.67 53.55
C GLU A 301 -43.16 -1.72 52.35
N ASN A 302 -44.20 -0.94 52.02
CA ASN A 302 -44.21 0.33 51.27
C ASN A 302 -43.25 0.47 50.06
N TYR A 303 -43.59 -0.13 48.92
CA TYR A 303 -43.18 0.44 47.64
C TYR A 303 -44.41 0.68 46.78
N ILE A 304 -44.91 1.91 46.82
CA ILE A 304 -45.90 2.44 45.90
C ILE A 304 -45.14 3.51 45.11
N PRO A 305 -44.94 3.35 43.79
CA PRO A 305 -44.26 4.35 42.98
C PRO A 305 -44.88 5.73 43.18
N ALA A 306 -44.07 6.79 43.30
CA ALA A 306 -44.63 8.14 43.47
C ALA A 306 -45.51 8.51 42.26
N GLY A 307 -46.77 8.87 42.50
CA GLY A 307 -47.78 9.10 41.46
C GLY A 307 -48.89 8.04 41.40
N ALA A 308 -48.69 6.86 42.00
CA ALA A 308 -49.79 5.94 42.28
C ALA A 308 -50.61 6.50 43.47
N ASN A 309 -51.57 7.38 43.17
CA ASN A 309 -52.43 7.97 44.17
C ASN A 309 -53.12 6.89 45.03
N ASN A 310 -53.08 7.08 46.34
CA ASN A 310 -53.74 6.24 47.33
C ASN A 310 -55.24 6.11 47.00
N PRO A 311 -55.79 4.90 46.80
CA PRO A 311 -57.19 4.72 46.40
C PRO A 311 -58.10 4.91 47.61
N VAL A 312 -58.29 6.17 48.02
CA VAL A 312 -59.39 6.59 48.90
C VAL A 312 -60.38 7.38 48.05
N GLY A 313 -61.04 6.68 47.12
CA GLY A 313 -62.05 7.26 46.23
C GLY A 313 -62.14 6.51 44.89
N ASN A 314 -63.31 6.51 44.26
CA ASN A 314 -63.69 5.76 43.05
C ASN A 314 -62.94 6.15 41.75
N ALA A 315 -61.64 6.44 41.77
CA ALA A 315 -60.89 6.78 40.56
C ALA A 315 -59.43 6.27 40.58
N SER A 316 -59.07 5.55 39.50
CA SER A 316 -57.73 5.12 39.05
C SER A 316 -57.18 3.82 39.67
N TYR A 317 -56.84 2.86 38.81
CA TYR A 317 -56.69 1.42 39.11
C TYR A 317 -55.24 0.92 38.94
N GLY A 318 -54.39 1.02 39.96
CA GLY A 318 -53.01 0.50 39.89
C GLY A 318 -52.89 -1.01 40.14
N TYR A 319 -51.84 -1.64 39.63
CA TYR A 319 -51.52 -3.04 39.89
C TYR A 319 -50.01 -3.31 39.91
N LEU A 320 -49.63 -4.39 40.60
CA LEU A 320 -48.31 -5.00 40.55
C LEU A 320 -48.41 -6.27 39.72
N ASP A 321 -47.56 -6.38 38.72
CA ASP A 321 -47.38 -7.58 37.92
C ASP A 321 -46.02 -8.21 38.20
N VAL A 322 -46.00 -9.54 38.24
CA VAL A 322 -44.76 -10.30 38.40
C VAL A 322 -44.31 -10.66 36.99
N ILE A 323 -43.08 -10.28 36.60
CA ILE A 323 -42.53 -10.49 35.25
C ILE A 323 -41.62 -11.71 35.20
N SER A 324 -40.87 -11.97 36.28
CA SER A 324 -40.12 -13.21 36.49
C SER A 324 -40.02 -13.51 37.98
N THR A 325 -39.89 -14.78 38.36
CA THR A 325 -39.63 -15.17 39.76
C THR A 325 -38.90 -16.51 39.81
N THR A 326 -37.72 -16.50 40.40
CA THR A 326 -36.89 -17.67 40.65
C THR A 326 -36.89 -17.99 42.14
N ILE A 327 -37.05 -19.27 42.49
CA ILE A 327 -36.99 -19.77 43.87
C ILE A 327 -35.80 -20.71 44.01
N THR A 328 -34.80 -20.29 44.77
CA THR A 328 -33.63 -21.11 45.12
C THR A 328 -33.80 -21.75 46.49
N GLU A 329 -32.77 -22.40 47.04
CA GLU A 329 -32.85 -22.94 48.40
C GLU A 329 -33.10 -21.83 49.42
N ASN A 330 -32.30 -20.75 49.36
CA ASN A 330 -32.28 -19.67 50.37
C ASN A 330 -33.01 -18.40 49.92
N HIS A 331 -33.23 -18.19 48.62
CA HIS A 331 -33.72 -16.92 48.10
C HIS A 331 -34.98 -17.10 47.22
N VAL A 332 -35.77 -16.03 47.12
CA VAL A 332 -36.73 -15.81 46.04
C VAL A 332 -36.38 -14.48 45.41
N TYR A 333 -36.20 -14.41 44.09
CA TYR A 333 -35.87 -13.15 43.42
C TYR A 333 -36.52 -13.04 42.05
N GLY A 334 -36.61 -11.82 41.51
CA GLY A 334 -37.17 -11.62 40.18
C GLY A 334 -37.47 -10.18 39.84
N VAL A 335 -38.05 -9.99 38.65
CA VAL A 335 -38.46 -8.68 38.13
C VAL A 335 -39.95 -8.45 38.37
N TYR A 336 -40.28 -7.29 38.92
CA TYR A 336 -41.62 -6.86 39.26
C TYR A 336 -41.94 -5.53 38.58
N GLN A 337 -43.13 -5.45 37.98
CA GLN A 337 -43.59 -4.29 37.22
C GLN A 337 -44.80 -3.63 37.91
N TYR A 338 -44.70 -2.33 38.12
CA TYR A 338 -45.73 -1.52 38.76
C TYR A 338 -46.40 -0.63 37.72
N PHE A 339 -47.73 -0.63 37.70
CA PHE A 339 -48.53 0.22 36.82
C PHE A 339 -49.35 1.23 37.63
N ALA A 340 -49.14 2.52 37.36
CA ALA A 340 -49.99 3.58 37.88
C ALA A 340 -51.28 3.69 37.06
N GLY A 341 -52.43 3.45 37.69
CA GLY A 341 -53.74 3.26 37.03
C GLY A 341 -54.42 4.46 36.37
N SER A 342 -53.68 5.49 35.93
CA SER A 342 -54.21 6.65 35.20
C SER A 342 -53.77 6.61 33.74
N GLN A 343 -54.57 7.16 32.81
CA GLN A 343 -54.09 7.43 31.44
C GLN A 343 -52.84 8.33 31.54
N GLY A 344 -51.70 7.84 31.06
CA GLY A 344 -50.39 8.50 31.22
C GLY A 344 -49.62 8.17 32.51
N GLY A 345 -50.05 7.16 33.28
CA GLY A 345 -49.35 6.71 34.49
C GLY A 345 -48.01 6.05 34.19
N GLU A 346 -46.98 6.41 34.96
CA GLU A 346 -45.65 5.84 34.87
C GLU A 346 -45.67 4.32 35.14
N THR A 347 -44.92 3.57 34.35
CA THR A 347 -44.62 2.15 34.59
C THR A 347 -43.23 2.04 35.16
N GLN A 348 -43.05 1.26 36.22
CA GLN A 348 -41.74 1.07 36.84
C GLN A 348 -41.40 -0.41 36.98
N ARG A 349 -40.19 -0.80 36.60
CA ARG A 349 -39.66 -2.14 36.83
C ARG A 349 -38.63 -2.11 37.95
N THR A 350 -38.66 -3.14 38.77
CA THR A 350 -37.71 -3.32 39.88
C THR A 350 -37.24 -4.75 39.94
N PHE A 351 -36.00 -4.94 40.34
CA PHE A 351 -35.48 -6.24 40.73
C PHE A 351 -35.54 -6.38 42.26
N GLN A 352 -36.13 -7.48 42.75
CA GLN A 352 -36.38 -7.69 44.17
C GLN A 352 -35.90 -9.06 44.62
N ILE A 353 -35.46 -9.13 45.87
CA ILE A 353 -35.05 -10.36 46.57
C ILE A 353 -35.82 -10.51 47.88
N PHE A 354 -36.18 -11.74 48.20
CA PHE A 354 -36.72 -12.20 49.47
C PHE A 354 -35.79 -13.29 50.00
N ASP A 355 -35.03 -12.97 51.05
CA ASP A 355 -34.17 -13.93 51.72
C ASP A 355 -34.98 -14.73 52.73
N LYS A 356 -35.07 -16.05 52.53
CA LYS A 356 -35.89 -16.93 53.38
C LYS A 356 -35.42 -16.99 54.83
N ASN A 357 -34.17 -16.59 55.09
CA ASN A 357 -33.61 -16.48 56.44
C ASN A 357 -33.94 -15.13 57.10
N ASP A 358 -34.40 -14.13 56.33
CA ASP A 358 -34.70 -12.79 56.78
C ASP A 358 -36.17 -12.63 57.20
N ILE A 359 -36.51 -13.23 58.35
CA ILE A 359 -37.88 -13.33 58.88
C ILE A 359 -38.17 -12.22 59.90
N ASP A 360 -39.25 -11.47 59.67
CA ASP A 360 -39.89 -10.54 60.61
C ASP A 360 -41.21 -11.11 61.15
N ASN A 361 -41.55 -10.84 62.42
CA ASN A 361 -42.79 -11.29 63.05
C ASN A 361 -43.82 -10.16 63.12
N SER A 362 -44.32 -9.75 61.96
CA SER A 362 -45.36 -8.73 61.83
C SER A 362 -46.77 -9.33 61.94
N ASN A 363 -47.65 -8.70 62.74
CA ASN A 363 -49.05 -9.13 62.96
C ASN A 363 -49.22 -10.60 63.43
N GLY A 364 -48.23 -11.14 64.17
CA GLY A 364 -48.29 -12.49 64.74
C GLY A 364 -48.08 -13.62 63.73
N ARG A 365 -47.52 -13.32 62.54
CA ARG A 365 -47.14 -14.32 61.53
C ARG A 365 -45.68 -14.11 61.10
N PRO A 366 -44.92 -15.18 60.83
CA PRO A 366 -43.58 -15.06 60.26
C PRO A 366 -43.68 -14.55 58.82
N MET A 367 -42.98 -13.45 58.53
CA MET A 367 -42.95 -12.79 57.23
C MET A 367 -41.53 -12.68 56.70
N ILE A 368 -41.30 -13.01 55.43
CA ILE A 368 -39.98 -12.76 54.81
C ILE A 368 -39.92 -11.30 54.35
N ARG A 369 -38.84 -10.61 54.71
CA ARG A 369 -38.60 -9.22 54.29
C ARG A 369 -38.17 -9.14 52.83
N ARG A 370 -38.70 -8.13 52.16
CA ARG A 370 -38.38 -7.76 50.78
C ARG A 370 -37.20 -6.80 50.73
N LYS A 371 -36.29 -7.01 49.79
CA LYS A 371 -35.19 -6.10 49.43
C LYS A 371 -35.36 -5.67 47.98
N VAL A 372 -35.64 -4.39 47.74
CA VAL A 372 -35.61 -3.82 46.39
C VAL A 372 -34.17 -3.39 46.13
N LEU A 373 -33.50 -4.07 45.21
CA LEU A 373 -32.08 -3.82 44.97
C LEU A 373 -31.92 -2.87 43.79
N TYR A 374 -32.63 -3.09 42.69
CA TYR A 374 -32.52 -2.26 41.50
C TYR A 374 -33.87 -1.71 41.06
N ASN A 375 -33.89 -0.47 40.56
CA ASN A 375 -35.05 0.18 39.95
C ASN A 375 -34.66 0.83 38.62
N SER A 376 -35.40 0.56 37.55
CA SER A 376 -35.20 1.26 36.29
C SER A 376 -35.53 2.75 36.44
N THR A 377 -34.74 3.63 35.82
CA THR A 377 -35.05 5.07 35.82
C THR A 377 -36.35 5.36 35.04
N ARG A 378 -37.07 6.40 35.45
CA ARG A 378 -38.48 6.68 35.08
C ARG A 378 -38.65 7.13 33.62
N GLN A 379 -38.63 6.23 32.65
CA GLN A 379 -39.32 6.44 31.36
C GLN A 379 -39.89 5.11 30.85
N SER A 380 -40.98 5.19 30.09
CA SER A 380 -41.83 4.09 29.61
C SER A 380 -41.14 2.95 28.84
N ASN A 381 -39.82 3.03 28.64
CA ASN A 381 -39.04 2.13 27.80
C ASN A 381 -37.98 1.33 28.58
N GLY A 382 -37.76 1.60 29.87
CA GLY A 382 -36.76 0.88 30.65
C GLY A 382 -37.13 -0.60 30.87
N LYS A 383 -36.37 -1.53 30.29
CA LYS A 383 -36.54 -2.97 30.44
C LYS A 383 -35.51 -3.52 31.43
N LEU A 384 -35.99 -4.37 32.35
CA LEU A 384 -35.18 -5.24 33.20
C LEU A 384 -35.47 -6.69 32.83
N HIS A 385 -34.42 -7.49 32.67
CA HIS A 385 -34.52 -8.95 32.60
C HIS A 385 -33.39 -9.61 33.38
N VAL A 386 -33.66 -10.80 33.91
CA VAL A 386 -32.68 -11.63 34.61
C VAL A 386 -31.98 -12.48 33.57
N VAL A 387 -30.66 -12.57 33.62
CA VAL A 387 -29.88 -13.48 32.77
C VAL A 387 -29.73 -14.79 33.52
N GLU A 388 -30.75 -15.66 33.41
CA GLU A 388 -30.87 -16.88 34.22
C GLU A 388 -29.66 -17.81 34.05
N GLU A 389 -29.06 -17.87 32.87
CA GLU A 389 -27.93 -18.71 32.49
C GLU A 389 -26.62 -18.38 33.21
N LEU A 390 -26.47 -17.13 33.69
CA LEU A 390 -25.30 -16.69 34.46
C LEU A 390 -25.53 -16.80 35.97
N CYS A 391 -26.78 -16.88 36.41
CA CYS A 391 -27.13 -16.87 37.83
C CYS A 391 -26.65 -18.14 38.53
N THR A 392 -26.22 -17.99 39.77
CA THR A 392 -25.84 -19.09 40.69
C THR A 392 -26.61 -18.94 42.00
N GLU A 393 -26.40 -19.84 42.96
CA GLU A 393 -26.97 -19.68 44.32
C GLU A 393 -26.39 -18.46 45.06
N ASP A 394 -25.23 -17.97 44.63
CA ASP A 394 -24.49 -16.90 45.28
C ASP A 394 -24.54 -15.56 44.53
N GLU A 395 -24.90 -15.55 43.24
CA GLU A 395 -24.86 -14.36 42.39
C GLU A 395 -26.02 -14.31 41.40
N VAL A 396 -26.58 -13.11 41.19
CA VAL A 396 -27.63 -12.85 40.19
C VAL A 396 -27.16 -11.80 39.20
N TYR A 397 -27.42 -12.05 37.92
CA TYR A 397 -27.12 -11.13 36.83
C TYR A 397 -28.41 -10.56 36.26
N ILE A 398 -28.48 -9.23 36.14
CA ILE A 398 -29.60 -8.51 35.52
C ILE A 398 -29.09 -7.60 34.42
N PHE A 399 -29.85 -7.53 33.33
CA PHE A 399 -29.63 -6.53 32.30
C PHE A 399 -30.65 -5.40 32.46
N SER A 400 -30.18 -4.16 32.48
CA SER A 400 -31.03 -2.96 32.47
C SER A 400 -30.83 -2.17 31.19
N THR A 401 -31.93 -1.72 30.59
CA THR A 401 -31.91 -0.74 29.49
C THR A 401 -32.39 0.60 30.06
N GLU A 402 -31.52 1.60 30.08
CA GLU A 402 -31.80 2.95 30.54
C GLU A 402 -31.87 3.91 29.33
N GLU A 403 -32.19 5.19 29.56
CA GLU A 403 -32.39 6.17 28.47
C GLU A 403 -31.15 6.41 27.59
N THR A 404 -29.95 6.27 28.16
CA THR A 404 -28.69 6.62 27.50
C THR A 404 -27.78 5.42 27.25
N GLU A 405 -27.93 4.34 28.03
CA GLU A 405 -27.03 3.20 28.04
C GLU A 405 -27.76 1.96 28.54
N SER A 406 -27.20 0.78 28.27
CA SER A 406 -27.66 -0.48 28.84
C SER A 406 -26.57 -1.07 29.73
N LYS A 407 -26.92 -1.83 30.77
CA LYS A 407 -25.98 -2.30 31.79
C LYS A 407 -26.19 -3.76 32.12
N LEU A 408 -25.09 -4.51 32.20
CA LEU A 408 -25.05 -5.79 32.89
C LEU A 408 -24.66 -5.54 34.36
N ILE A 409 -25.50 -5.98 35.28
CA ILE A 409 -25.35 -5.73 36.72
C ILE A 409 -25.31 -7.07 37.44
N ARG A 410 -24.31 -7.23 38.30
CA ARG A 410 -24.16 -8.37 39.20
C ARG A 410 -24.63 -8.00 40.60
N ILE A 411 -25.32 -8.93 41.25
CA ILE A 411 -25.80 -8.81 42.63
C ILE A 411 -25.35 -10.04 43.42
N GLU A 412 -24.58 -9.83 44.47
CA GLU A 412 -24.13 -10.88 45.39
C GLU A 412 -25.27 -11.28 46.36
N LEU A 413 -25.56 -12.56 46.51
CA LEU A 413 -26.61 -13.09 47.39
C LEU A 413 -26.11 -13.47 48.80
N GLY A 414 -24.80 -13.66 49.00
CA GLY A 414 -24.18 -14.19 50.22
C GLY A 414 -24.03 -13.23 51.41
N GLY A 415 -24.67 -12.04 51.41
CA GLY A 415 -24.42 -11.05 52.46
C GLY A 415 -25.19 -9.73 52.34
N GLN A 416 -24.49 -8.64 52.02
CA GLN A 416 -25.04 -7.26 52.02
C GLN A 416 -25.85 -6.92 50.76
N TYR A 417 -25.95 -7.82 49.78
CA TYR A 417 -26.60 -7.57 48.48
C TYR A 417 -25.96 -6.41 47.71
N THR A 418 -24.63 -6.45 47.63
CA THR A 418 -23.81 -5.49 46.88
C THR A 418 -24.16 -5.57 45.40
N GLN A 419 -24.24 -4.39 44.76
CA GLN A 419 -24.51 -4.24 43.34
C GLN A 419 -23.27 -3.74 42.64
N GLU A 420 -22.94 -4.37 41.52
CA GLU A 420 -21.81 -4.00 40.69
C GLU A 420 -22.24 -3.90 39.24
N THR A 421 -21.88 -2.80 38.58
CA THR A 421 -22.00 -2.71 37.12
C THR A 421 -20.82 -3.46 36.52
N VAL A 422 -21.10 -4.60 35.88
CA VAL A 422 -20.10 -5.45 35.25
C VAL A 422 -19.63 -4.81 33.93
N LYS A 423 -20.59 -4.40 33.10
CA LYS A 423 -20.33 -3.80 31.79
C LYS A 423 -21.42 -2.80 31.39
N VAL A 424 -21.05 -1.81 30.59
CA VAL A 424 -21.95 -0.78 30.04
C VAL A 424 -21.96 -0.89 28.54
N TYR A 425 -23.14 -1.08 27.95
CA TYR A 425 -23.35 -1.23 26.52
C TYR A 425 -24.09 -0.01 25.95
N PRO A 426 -24.08 0.17 24.62
CA PRO A 426 -24.90 1.19 23.97
C PRO A 426 -26.37 1.12 24.36
N ARG A 427 -27.10 2.22 24.13
CA ARG A 427 -28.54 2.30 24.37
C ARG A 427 -29.29 1.19 23.63
N ASP A 428 -30.42 0.75 24.17
CA ASP A 428 -31.30 -0.24 23.55
C ASP A 428 -30.57 -1.56 23.21
N THR A 429 -29.49 -1.87 23.95
CA THR A 429 -28.79 -3.15 23.86
C THR A 429 -29.55 -4.18 24.68
N VAL A 430 -29.73 -5.37 24.10
CA VAL A 430 -30.28 -6.52 24.78
C VAL A 430 -29.42 -7.72 24.43
N LEU A 431 -28.74 -8.31 25.42
CA LEU A 431 -27.87 -9.47 25.25
C LEU A 431 -28.32 -10.62 26.13
N ASN A 432 -28.17 -11.82 25.60
CA ASN A 432 -28.24 -13.05 26.36
C ASN A 432 -26.90 -13.75 26.33
N PHE A 433 -26.69 -14.67 27.27
CA PHE A 433 -25.40 -15.30 27.51
C PHE A 433 -25.56 -16.78 27.71
N VAL A 434 -24.64 -17.57 27.15
CA VAL A 434 -24.58 -19.01 27.36
C VAL A 434 -23.14 -19.42 27.64
N LYS A 435 -22.91 -20.18 28.71
CA LYS A 435 -21.58 -20.71 29.01
C LYS A 435 -21.16 -21.66 27.89
N ASN A 436 -19.94 -21.49 27.39
CA ASN A 436 -19.41 -22.39 26.38
C ASN A 436 -19.19 -23.79 27.03
N PRO A 437 -19.82 -24.85 26.49
CA PRO A 437 -19.75 -26.20 27.05
C PRO A 437 -18.39 -26.87 26.79
N ASP A 438 -17.72 -26.50 25.69
CA ASP A 438 -16.43 -27.03 25.27
C ASP A 438 -15.27 -26.29 25.95
N ASP A 439 -15.49 -25.02 26.32
CA ASP A 439 -14.53 -24.19 27.05
C ASP A 439 -15.22 -23.38 28.15
N GLN A 440 -15.18 -23.89 29.39
CA GLN A 440 -15.76 -23.24 30.57
C GLN A 440 -15.13 -21.87 30.92
N THR A 441 -14.07 -21.46 30.22
CA THR A 441 -13.47 -20.12 30.36
C THR A 441 -14.12 -19.07 29.45
N LYS A 442 -15.04 -19.48 28.56
CA LYS A 442 -15.67 -18.62 27.57
C LYS A 442 -17.19 -18.56 27.75
N VAL A 443 -17.77 -17.41 27.38
CA VAL A 443 -19.21 -17.16 27.40
C VAL A 443 -19.63 -16.67 26.03
N PHE A 444 -20.57 -17.35 25.38
CA PHE A 444 -21.22 -16.85 24.17
C PHE A 444 -22.18 -15.73 24.53
N TYR A 445 -22.17 -14.65 23.76
CA TYR A 445 -23.16 -13.58 23.86
C TYR A 445 -23.84 -13.37 22.51
N PHE A 446 -25.10 -12.94 22.53
CA PHE A 446 -25.89 -12.69 21.33
C PHE A 446 -27.10 -11.82 21.66
N GLY A 447 -27.57 -11.06 20.69
CA GLY A 447 -28.74 -10.20 20.83
C GLY A 447 -28.69 -9.04 19.86
N SER A 448 -29.14 -7.87 20.29
CA SER A 448 -29.14 -6.68 19.44
C SER A 448 -28.74 -5.43 20.18
N THR A 449 -28.32 -4.43 19.42
CA THR A 449 -27.94 -3.12 19.90
C THR A 449 -28.34 -2.03 18.90
N SER A 450 -28.50 -0.80 19.38
CA SER A 450 -28.74 0.35 18.50
C SER A 450 -27.46 0.93 17.87
N SER A 451 -26.27 0.50 18.33
CA SER A 451 -25.00 1.10 17.90
C SER A 451 -23.82 0.14 18.04
N LEU A 452 -22.95 0.11 17.04
CA LEU A 452 -21.65 -0.58 17.08
C LEU A 452 -20.55 0.34 17.66
N GLN A 453 -20.82 0.99 18.80
CA GLN A 453 -19.86 1.85 19.51
C GLN A 453 -19.60 1.32 20.93
N GLY A 454 -18.60 1.85 21.63
CA GLY A 454 -18.25 1.42 22.98
C GLY A 454 -17.83 -0.05 23.01
N GLU A 455 -18.51 -0.88 23.80
CA GLU A 455 -18.22 -2.33 23.90
C GLU A 455 -18.46 -3.10 22.60
N PHE A 456 -19.18 -2.54 21.63
CA PHE A 456 -19.34 -3.11 20.29
C PHE A 456 -18.56 -2.35 19.21
N GLU A 457 -17.70 -1.42 19.60
CA GLU A 457 -16.81 -0.77 18.64
C GLU A 457 -15.87 -1.81 18.04
N HIS A 458 -16.01 -2.00 16.73
CA HIS A 458 -15.23 -2.91 15.94
C HIS A 458 -14.73 -2.18 14.70
N ARG A 459 -13.45 -2.34 14.43
CA ARG A 459 -12.75 -1.50 13.50
C ARG A 459 -13.25 -1.59 12.06
N VAL A 460 -13.60 -2.81 11.65
CA VAL A 460 -14.20 -3.11 10.35
C VAL A 460 -15.71 -2.93 10.40
N LEU A 461 -16.40 -3.74 11.22
CA LEU A 461 -17.86 -3.76 11.27
C LEU A 461 -18.50 -2.39 11.59
N SER A 462 -17.97 -1.60 12.54
CA SER A 462 -18.56 -0.30 12.90
C SER A 462 -18.44 0.77 11.81
N THR A 463 -17.50 0.61 10.87
CA THR A 463 -17.30 1.55 9.77
C THR A 463 -17.96 1.06 8.46
N THR A 464 -18.07 -0.26 8.31
CA THR A 464 -18.55 -0.89 7.07
C THR A 464 -20.06 -1.13 7.10
N ILE A 465 -20.61 -1.49 8.26
CA ILE A 465 -22.02 -1.85 8.41
C ILE A 465 -22.79 -0.64 8.94
N GLN A 466 -23.73 -0.14 8.14
CA GLN A 466 -24.58 1.00 8.50
C GLN A 466 -26.02 0.56 8.76
N GLY A 467 -26.62 1.11 9.82
CA GLY A 467 -27.95 0.74 10.28
C GLY A 467 -28.38 1.52 11.51
N ASN A 468 -29.66 1.43 11.86
CA ASN A 468 -30.21 1.98 13.10
C ASN A 468 -30.29 0.93 14.21
N SER A 469 -30.08 -0.33 13.88
CA SER A 469 -30.06 -1.46 14.80
C SER A 469 -29.19 -2.56 14.22
N PHE A 470 -28.53 -3.30 15.09
CA PHE A 470 -27.57 -4.33 14.72
C PHE A 470 -27.84 -5.57 15.55
N TYR A 471 -27.83 -6.73 14.90
CA TYR A 471 -27.67 -7.98 15.62
C TYR A 471 -26.19 -8.12 15.96
N VAL A 472 -25.89 -8.49 17.20
CA VAL A 472 -24.51 -8.66 17.68
C VAL A 472 -24.38 -9.99 18.39
N GLN A 473 -23.28 -10.67 18.16
CA GLN A 473 -22.95 -11.91 18.84
C GLN A 473 -21.43 -12.14 18.87
N GLY A 474 -20.98 -13.06 19.70
CA GLY A 474 -19.58 -13.43 19.77
C GLY A 474 -19.24 -14.16 21.06
N VAL A 475 -17.97 -14.09 21.44
CA VAL A 475 -17.43 -14.73 22.63
C VAL A 475 -16.87 -13.68 23.58
N LEU A 476 -17.12 -13.87 24.88
CA LEU A 476 -16.49 -13.14 25.98
C LEU A 476 -15.62 -14.09 26.82
N ASP A 477 -14.65 -13.53 27.53
CA ASP A 477 -13.97 -14.23 28.62
C ASP A 477 -14.81 -14.26 29.92
N GLN A 478 -14.28 -14.84 31.00
CA GLN A 478 -14.96 -14.88 32.30
C GLN A 478 -15.15 -13.50 32.96
N ASN A 479 -14.44 -12.46 32.50
CA ASN A 479 -14.56 -11.09 32.96
C ASN A 479 -15.54 -10.27 32.11
N PHE A 480 -16.22 -10.90 31.14
CA PHE A 480 -17.09 -10.25 30.17
C PHE A 480 -16.35 -9.31 29.21
N ASP A 481 -15.04 -9.52 29.01
CA ASP A 481 -14.26 -8.82 28.00
C ASP A 481 -14.39 -9.53 26.65
N ARG A 482 -14.70 -8.74 25.61
CA ARG A 482 -15.01 -9.23 24.26
C ARG A 482 -13.79 -9.85 23.58
N GLN A 483 -13.93 -11.09 23.15
CA GLN A 483 -12.93 -11.84 22.38
C GLN A 483 -13.24 -11.86 20.88
N SER A 484 -14.52 -11.84 20.51
CA SER A 484 -14.97 -11.75 19.11
C SER A 484 -16.27 -10.99 18.97
N LEU A 485 -16.57 -10.49 17.78
CA LEU A 485 -17.83 -9.80 17.47
C LEU A 485 -18.23 -10.01 16.02
N TYR A 486 -19.30 -10.74 15.80
CA TYR A 486 -20.03 -10.72 14.54
C TYR A 486 -21.23 -9.79 14.65
N ALA A 487 -21.46 -8.98 13.61
CA ALA A 487 -22.60 -8.10 13.53
C ALA A 487 -23.14 -7.95 12.11
N PHE A 488 -24.45 -7.73 11.99
CA PHE A 488 -25.09 -7.32 10.74
C PHE A 488 -26.27 -6.40 11.02
N THR A 489 -26.62 -5.57 10.02
CA THR A 489 -27.74 -4.64 10.14
C THR A 489 -29.05 -5.39 10.28
N ILE A 490 -29.88 -4.89 11.18
CA ILE A 490 -31.26 -5.30 11.34
C ILE A 490 -32.18 -4.07 11.32
N ASP A 491 -33.41 -4.25 10.91
CA ASP A 491 -34.47 -3.23 10.86
C ASP A 491 -35.28 -3.11 12.17
N GLY A 492 -35.05 -4.00 13.15
CA GLY A 492 -35.71 -4.01 14.45
C GLY A 492 -34.80 -4.45 15.60
N THR A 493 -35.38 -4.99 16.66
CA THR A 493 -34.65 -5.51 17.83
C THR A 493 -34.78 -7.03 17.89
N ILE A 494 -33.71 -7.72 18.28
CA ILE A 494 -33.70 -9.16 18.54
C ILE A 494 -33.28 -9.41 19.99
N SER A 495 -34.11 -10.12 20.74
CA SER A 495 -33.87 -10.48 22.14
C SER A 495 -34.38 -11.90 22.40
N PRO A 496 -33.58 -12.93 22.08
CA PRO A 496 -33.91 -14.31 22.42
C PRO A 496 -33.95 -14.50 23.93
N ASP A 497 -35.11 -14.75 24.52
CA ASP A 497 -35.23 -14.94 25.98
C ASP A 497 -35.01 -16.39 26.44
N PHE A 498 -34.62 -17.32 25.56
CA PHE A 498 -34.05 -18.61 25.91
C PHE A 498 -32.96 -19.01 24.91
N MET A 499 -31.96 -19.74 25.40
CA MET A 499 -31.01 -20.45 24.55
C MET A 499 -30.56 -21.77 25.18
N LYS A 500 -30.41 -22.81 24.35
CA LYS A 500 -29.91 -24.13 24.73
C LYS A 500 -28.88 -24.61 23.71
N GLN A 501 -27.94 -25.42 24.18
CA GLN A 501 -26.96 -26.07 23.32
C GLN A 501 -27.63 -27.09 22.39
N GLY A 502 -27.25 -27.13 21.12
CA GLY A 502 -27.54 -28.20 20.17
C GLY A 502 -26.30 -29.08 19.88
N ASN A 503 -26.38 -29.94 18.87
CA ASN A 503 -25.26 -30.75 18.40
C ASN A 503 -24.31 -29.94 17.51
N GLY A 504 -23.01 -30.24 17.56
CA GLY A 504 -22.01 -29.71 16.61
C GLY A 504 -21.83 -28.19 16.67
N GLY A 505 -21.83 -27.59 17.87
CA GLY A 505 -21.67 -26.15 18.05
C GLY A 505 -22.91 -25.32 17.70
N ALA A 506 -24.07 -25.95 17.51
CA ALA A 506 -25.33 -25.24 17.33
C ALA A 506 -25.85 -24.67 18.67
N LEU A 507 -26.50 -23.52 18.61
CA LEU A 507 -27.27 -22.94 19.71
C LEU A 507 -28.72 -22.76 19.28
N ILE A 508 -29.64 -23.37 20.01
CA ILE A 508 -31.09 -23.32 19.79
C ILE A 508 -31.64 -22.17 20.60
N PHE A 509 -32.40 -21.27 20.00
CA PHE A 509 -32.85 -20.06 20.69
C PHE A 509 -34.28 -19.66 20.34
N GLY A 510 -34.82 -18.76 21.15
CA GLY A 510 -36.05 -18.04 20.84
C GLY A 510 -36.56 -17.16 21.98
N ARG A 511 -37.76 -16.61 21.77
CA ARG A 511 -38.46 -15.54 22.50
C ARG A 511 -38.09 -14.10 22.04
N THR A 512 -38.92 -13.10 22.35
CA THR A 512 -39.80 -12.44 21.34
C THR A 512 -40.02 -10.94 21.46
N ILE A 513 -39.66 -10.19 20.41
CA ILE A 513 -40.45 -9.27 19.56
C ILE A 513 -39.48 -8.96 18.41
N SER A 514 -39.73 -9.49 17.23
CA SER A 514 -39.01 -9.12 16.01
C SER A 514 -40.01 -8.47 15.04
N THR A 515 -39.61 -7.36 14.45
CA THR A 515 -40.21 -6.84 13.21
C THR A 515 -39.20 -7.00 12.07
N ASN A 516 -38.32 -8.00 12.19
CA ASN A 516 -37.10 -8.10 11.40
C ASN A 516 -37.07 -9.32 10.50
N ASN A 517 -37.01 -9.02 9.21
CA ASN A 517 -37.04 -9.98 8.12
C ASN A 517 -35.62 -10.42 7.70
N LEU A 518 -34.57 -9.64 8.00
CA LEU A 518 -33.17 -9.98 7.71
C LEU A 518 -32.68 -11.16 8.57
N PHE A 519 -33.25 -11.35 9.76
CA PHE A 519 -32.88 -12.43 10.68
C PHE A 519 -33.74 -13.69 10.58
N VAL A 520 -34.78 -13.73 9.75
CA VAL A 520 -35.66 -14.91 9.60
C VAL A 520 -35.43 -15.55 8.24
N ASP A 521 -35.37 -16.89 8.16
CA ASP A 521 -35.21 -17.60 6.88
C ASP A 521 -36.59 -18.00 6.32
N GLU A 522 -37.51 -18.44 7.18
CA GLU A 522 -38.85 -18.87 6.78
C GLU A 522 -39.93 -18.24 7.67
N HIS A 523 -40.97 -17.66 7.06
CA HIS A 523 -42.12 -17.13 7.78
C HIS A 523 -43.33 -18.07 7.70
N HIS A 524 -44.06 -18.17 8.81
CA HIS A 524 -45.32 -18.90 8.91
C HIS A 524 -46.45 -18.00 9.40
N LYS A 525 -47.50 -17.93 8.59
CA LYS A 525 -48.74 -17.23 8.92
C LYS A 525 -49.70 -18.19 9.61
N ILE A 526 -50.20 -17.78 10.77
CA ILE A 526 -51.15 -18.54 11.58
C ILE A 526 -52.53 -17.89 11.43
N GLY A 527 -53.47 -18.65 10.87
CA GLY A 527 -54.87 -18.26 10.69
C GLY A 527 -55.69 -18.28 11.98
N GLU A 528 -56.90 -17.73 11.93
CA GLU A 528 -57.78 -17.53 13.10
C GLU A 528 -58.02 -18.80 13.94
N THR A 529 -58.02 -19.97 13.31
CA THR A 529 -58.31 -21.29 13.92
C THR A 529 -57.07 -22.14 14.20
N GLY A 530 -55.86 -21.57 14.08
CA GLY A 530 -54.60 -22.32 14.27
C GLY A 530 -54.06 -23.00 13.03
N THR A 531 -54.64 -22.75 11.85
CA THR A 531 -54.06 -23.23 10.59
C THR A 531 -52.74 -22.53 10.29
N ILE A 532 -51.69 -23.29 9.99
CA ILE A 532 -50.35 -22.76 9.67
C ILE A 532 -50.13 -22.82 8.16
N THR A 533 -49.66 -21.73 7.57
CA THR A 533 -49.27 -21.68 6.16
C THR A 533 -47.90 -21.04 6.06
N SER A 534 -46.94 -21.72 5.40
CA SER A 534 -45.66 -21.08 5.03
C SER A 534 -45.93 -19.98 4.00
N THR A 535 -45.24 -18.85 4.13
CA THR A 535 -45.43 -17.69 3.27
C THR A 535 -44.13 -16.90 3.15
N ASP A 536 -43.96 -16.23 2.01
CA ASP A 536 -42.90 -15.24 1.80
C ASP A 536 -43.40 -13.81 2.14
N GLU A 537 -44.66 -13.68 2.59
CA GLU A 537 -45.25 -12.39 2.99
C GLU A 537 -44.71 -11.90 4.33
N GLU A 538 -44.27 -10.64 4.37
CA GLU A 538 -43.85 -9.96 5.59
C GLU A 538 -45.03 -9.68 6.53
N PRO A 539 -44.82 -9.76 7.86
CA PRO A 539 -45.83 -9.36 8.84
C PRO A 539 -46.13 -7.86 8.74
N GLY A 540 -47.41 -7.47 8.88
CA GLY A 540 -47.76 -6.05 8.99
C GLY A 540 -47.25 -5.40 10.29
N GLU A 541 -47.07 -4.07 10.30
CA GLU A 541 -46.47 -3.26 11.40
C GLU A 541 -47.05 -3.49 12.81
N ILE A 542 -48.25 -4.06 12.93
CA ILE A 542 -48.95 -4.32 14.20
C ILE A 542 -48.83 -5.76 14.70
N CYS A 543 -48.07 -6.61 14.00
CA CYS A 543 -47.89 -8.02 14.31
C CYS A 543 -46.52 -8.25 14.97
N LEU A 544 -46.48 -9.01 16.06
CA LEU A 544 -45.23 -9.42 16.71
C LEU A 544 -44.99 -10.89 16.40
N GLU A 545 -43.83 -11.22 15.87
CA GLU A 545 -43.50 -12.59 15.47
C GLU A 545 -42.72 -13.34 16.54
N ALA A 546 -43.01 -14.64 16.72
CA ALA A 546 -42.16 -15.57 17.45
C ALA A 546 -41.23 -16.29 16.51
N PHE A 547 -39.92 -16.23 16.75
CA PHE A 547 -38.95 -17.02 16.01
C PHE A 547 -38.37 -18.15 16.87
N MET A 548 -37.98 -19.21 16.19
CA MET A 548 -37.26 -20.36 16.71
C MET A 548 -36.31 -20.89 15.65
N GLY A 549 -35.22 -21.49 16.08
CA GLY A 549 -34.26 -22.08 15.17
C GLY A 549 -32.95 -22.29 15.88
N PHE A 550 -31.89 -22.38 15.10
CA PHE A 550 -30.55 -22.45 15.64
C PHE A 550 -29.60 -21.48 14.95
N VAL A 551 -28.49 -21.21 15.61
CA VAL A 551 -27.31 -20.63 15.00
C VAL A 551 -26.21 -21.66 15.12
N LYS A 552 -25.38 -21.81 14.10
CA LYS A 552 -24.30 -22.79 14.09
C LYS A 552 -22.96 -22.08 14.27
N ALA A 553 -22.11 -22.55 15.16
CA ALA A 553 -20.72 -22.13 15.17
C ALA A 553 -20.02 -22.59 13.89
N LYS A 554 -19.53 -21.64 13.11
CA LYS A 554 -18.56 -21.85 12.04
C LYS A 554 -17.22 -21.33 12.53
N ASP A 555 -16.18 -22.11 12.32
CA ASP A 555 -14.82 -21.64 12.58
C ASP A 555 -14.49 -20.60 11.51
N ASP A 556 -14.15 -19.41 11.96
CA ASP A 556 -13.60 -18.37 11.10
C ASP A 556 -12.09 -18.51 11.04
N TYR A 557 -11.60 -18.74 9.83
CA TYR A 557 -10.20 -19.04 9.55
C TYR A 557 -9.54 -17.82 8.90
N PRO A 558 -8.27 -17.55 9.22
CA PRO A 558 -7.57 -16.44 8.61
C PRO A 558 -7.60 -16.53 7.09
N PRO A 559 -7.66 -15.38 6.40
CA PRO A 559 -7.78 -15.33 4.95
C PRO A 559 -6.59 -16.01 4.29
N VAL A 560 -6.82 -16.79 3.24
CA VAL A 560 -5.72 -17.41 2.48
C VAL A 560 -5.20 -16.39 1.48
N ILE A 561 -3.88 -16.15 1.45
CA ILE A 561 -3.23 -15.31 0.45
C ILE A 561 -2.17 -16.10 -0.32
N LYS A 562 -2.16 -15.93 -1.64
CA LYS A 562 -1.22 -16.59 -2.55
C LYS A 562 -0.51 -15.56 -3.41
N ALA A 563 0.82 -15.62 -3.39
CA ALA A 563 1.70 -14.93 -4.33
C ALA A 563 2.87 -15.89 -4.60
N GLU A 564 2.69 -16.88 -5.49
CA GLU A 564 3.68 -17.95 -5.66
C GLU A 564 4.68 -17.65 -6.78
N LYS A 565 4.23 -17.06 -7.89
CA LYS A 565 5.08 -16.82 -9.04
C LYS A 565 5.92 -15.57 -8.86
N SER A 566 7.20 -15.71 -9.19
CA SER A 566 8.05 -14.57 -9.49
C SER A 566 7.43 -13.76 -10.62
N ILE A 567 7.48 -12.44 -10.51
CA ILE A 567 7.05 -11.56 -11.59
C ILE A 567 8.19 -10.67 -12.01
N SER A 568 8.05 -10.08 -13.20
CA SER A 568 8.98 -9.09 -13.70
C SER A 568 8.34 -7.72 -13.74
N LEU A 569 9.10 -6.70 -13.36
CA LEU A 569 8.68 -5.32 -13.38
C LEU A 569 9.82 -4.46 -13.91
N ASP A 570 9.55 -3.66 -14.93
CA ASP A 570 10.50 -2.67 -15.43
C ASP A 570 10.40 -1.40 -14.58
N ILE A 571 11.41 -1.17 -13.74
CA ILE A 571 11.43 -0.03 -12.80
C ILE A 571 11.63 1.32 -13.52
N THR A 572 11.96 1.29 -14.82
CA THR A 572 12.14 2.49 -15.66
C THR A 572 10.86 2.89 -16.41
N ASP A 573 9.76 2.15 -16.27
CA ASP A 573 8.49 2.47 -16.91
C ASP A 573 7.91 3.79 -16.37
N VAL A 574 7.62 4.73 -17.28
CA VAL A 574 7.15 6.09 -16.95
C VAL A 574 5.84 6.11 -16.16
N ASP A 575 4.98 5.10 -16.33
CA ASP A 575 3.69 5.05 -15.64
C ASP A 575 3.84 4.67 -14.16
N LEU A 576 4.98 4.13 -13.72
CA LEU A 576 5.26 3.89 -12.30
C LEU A 576 5.33 5.18 -11.49
N ARG A 577 5.61 6.32 -12.14
CA ARG A 577 5.60 7.66 -11.53
C ARG A 577 4.20 8.28 -11.48
N ASN A 578 3.20 7.65 -12.10
CA ASN A 578 1.83 8.14 -12.07
C ASN A 578 1.18 7.86 -10.71
N THR A 579 0.51 8.87 -10.16
CA THR A 579 -0.23 8.81 -8.89
C THR A 579 -1.73 8.56 -9.07
N ASP A 580 -2.21 8.44 -10.31
CA ASP A 580 -3.58 8.03 -10.61
C ASP A 580 -3.89 6.66 -10.00
N LYS A 581 -5.09 6.55 -9.41
CA LYS A 581 -5.52 5.36 -8.69
C LYS A 581 -6.72 4.70 -9.38
N ASN A 582 -6.71 3.37 -9.42
CA ASN A 582 -7.83 2.57 -9.95
C ASN A 582 -8.98 2.45 -8.93
N THR A 583 -9.99 1.62 -9.22
CA THR A 583 -11.15 1.39 -8.34
C THR A 583 -10.79 0.78 -6.98
N PHE A 584 -9.67 0.06 -6.90
CA PHE A 584 -9.09 -0.50 -5.67
C PHE A 584 -8.16 0.47 -4.94
N ASN A 585 -8.15 1.75 -5.36
CA ASN A 585 -7.26 2.80 -4.86
C ASN A 585 -5.77 2.50 -5.11
N TRP A 586 -5.44 1.64 -6.09
CA TRP A 586 -4.08 1.24 -6.43
C TRP A 586 -3.50 2.13 -7.53
N THR A 587 -2.26 2.58 -7.32
CA THR A 587 -1.41 3.19 -8.35
C THR A 587 -0.98 2.17 -9.41
N CYS A 588 -0.29 2.61 -10.48
CA CYS A 588 0.29 1.71 -11.48
C CYS A 588 1.25 0.69 -10.85
N LEU A 589 2.12 1.15 -9.95
CA LEU A 589 3.06 0.31 -9.21
C LEU A 589 2.31 -0.72 -8.36
N ASP A 590 1.31 -0.28 -7.58
CA ASP A 590 0.48 -1.17 -6.76
C ASP A 590 -0.18 -2.25 -7.64
N ASN A 591 -0.77 -1.83 -8.76
CA ASN A 591 -1.47 -2.74 -9.66
C ASN A 591 -0.52 -3.78 -10.28
N TRP A 592 0.69 -3.37 -10.70
CA TRP A 592 1.68 -4.29 -11.25
C TRP A 592 2.20 -5.26 -10.19
N LEU A 593 2.55 -4.75 -9.00
CA LEU A 593 3.01 -5.57 -7.88
C LEU A 593 1.93 -6.48 -7.31
N ILE A 594 0.64 -6.21 -7.50
CA ILE A 594 -0.44 -7.08 -7.01
C ILE A 594 -0.91 -8.03 -8.11
N THR A 595 -1.17 -7.55 -9.33
CA THR A 595 -1.72 -8.37 -10.43
C THR A 595 -0.65 -9.09 -11.25
N GLY A 596 0.62 -8.75 -11.05
CA GLY A 596 1.75 -9.27 -11.82
C GLY A 596 2.00 -8.55 -13.14
N ARG A 597 1.13 -7.62 -13.54
CA ARG A 597 1.20 -6.92 -14.83
C ARG A 597 0.76 -5.48 -14.69
N LYS A 598 1.38 -4.59 -15.46
CA LYS A 598 1.05 -3.17 -15.52
C LYS A 598 -0.46 -2.87 -15.57
N ASN A 599 -1.16 -3.51 -16.52
CA ASN A 599 -2.61 -3.37 -16.72
C ASN A 599 -3.38 -4.67 -16.39
N GLY A 600 -2.85 -5.50 -15.49
CA GLY A 600 -3.49 -6.76 -15.10
C GLY A 600 -4.73 -6.55 -14.25
N THR A 601 -5.53 -7.62 -14.12
CA THR A 601 -6.68 -7.69 -13.22
C THR A 601 -6.59 -8.91 -12.31
N LEU A 602 -7.25 -8.86 -11.15
CA LEU A 602 -7.34 -10.03 -10.25
C LEU A 602 -8.09 -11.21 -10.88
N ALA A 603 -8.94 -10.93 -11.88
CA ALA A 603 -9.73 -11.92 -12.61
C ALA A 603 -8.94 -12.68 -13.70
N ASP A 604 -7.66 -12.32 -13.95
CA ASP A 604 -6.80 -12.97 -14.93
C ASP A 604 -6.40 -14.40 -14.47
N SER A 605 -7.39 -15.29 -14.52
CA SER A 605 -7.37 -16.69 -14.07
C SER A 605 -6.40 -17.59 -14.85
N SER A 606 -5.80 -17.10 -15.94
CA SER A 606 -4.97 -17.91 -16.83
C SER A 606 -3.48 -17.94 -16.49
N ASN A 607 -2.96 -17.05 -15.63
CA ASN A 607 -1.51 -16.88 -15.49
C ASN A 607 -0.93 -17.11 -14.08
N ASP A 608 -1.72 -17.22 -13.02
CA ASP A 608 -1.24 -17.33 -11.62
C ASP A 608 -0.27 -16.21 -11.17
N ASP A 609 -0.15 -15.13 -11.96
CA ASP A 609 0.72 -13.97 -11.68
C ASP A 609 0.10 -13.01 -10.63
N ALA A 610 -1.23 -13.00 -10.50
CA ALA A 610 -1.93 -12.12 -9.58
C ALA A 610 -1.94 -12.70 -8.15
N VAL A 611 -1.80 -11.81 -7.16
CA VAL A 611 -2.02 -12.15 -5.76
C VAL A 611 -3.49 -12.54 -5.60
N ARG A 612 -3.73 -13.74 -5.07
CA ARG A 612 -5.08 -14.24 -4.81
C ARG A 612 -5.34 -14.26 -3.33
N VAL A 613 -6.50 -13.75 -2.94
CA VAL A 613 -7.00 -13.83 -1.57
C VAL A 613 -8.32 -14.58 -1.54
N TYR A 614 -8.51 -15.42 -0.52
CA TYR A 614 -9.75 -16.16 -0.33
C TYR A 614 -10.09 -16.25 1.14
N ASP A 615 -11.33 -15.89 1.46
CA ASP A 615 -11.91 -15.99 2.79
C ASP A 615 -13.39 -16.34 2.62
N THR A 616 -13.78 -17.56 2.98
CA THR A 616 -15.16 -18.00 2.81
C THR A 616 -16.15 -17.16 3.62
N MET A 617 -15.78 -16.75 4.84
CA MET A 617 -16.69 -16.05 5.75
C MET A 617 -16.94 -14.62 5.28
N ASP A 618 -15.87 -13.90 4.93
CA ASP A 618 -15.97 -12.52 4.44
C ASP A 618 -16.52 -12.45 3.01
N SER A 619 -16.16 -13.41 2.15
CA SER A 619 -16.57 -13.40 0.75
C SER A 619 -18.04 -13.78 0.56
N GLU A 620 -18.60 -14.62 1.43
CA GLU A 620 -20.03 -14.96 1.43
C GLU A 620 -20.89 -13.93 2.18
N ASN A 621 -20.28 -13.00 2.93
CA ASN A 621 -20.98 -11.94 3.63
C ASN A 621 -21.58 -10.93 2.63
N THR A 622 -22.91 -10.78 2.64
CA THR A 622 -23.64 -9.88 1.72
C THR A 622 -23.28 -8.40 1.86
N SER A 623 -22.60 -8.01 2.95
CA SER A 623 -22.20 -6.63 3.24
C SER A 623 -20.71 -6.37 2.94
N LEU A 624 -19.87 -7.41 2.80
CA LEU A 624 -18.43 -7.30 2.53
C LEU A 624 -18.13 -7.77 1.10
N GLY A 625 -18.15 -9.09 0.87
CA GLY A 625 -17.90 -9.71 -0.43
C GLY A 625 -16.41 -9.77 -0.83
N GLN A 626 -16.12 -10.52 -1.90
CA GLN A 626 -14.75 -10.74 -2.41
C GLN A 626 -14.01 -9.44 -2.77
N GLU A 627 -14.70 -8.47 -3.36
CA GLU A 627 -14.07 -7.18 -3.74
C GLU A 627 -13.54 -6.44 -2.51
N TRP A 628 -14.27 -6.50 -1.38
CA TRP A 628 -13.87 -5.85 -0.13
C TRP A 628 -12.56 -6.41 0.44
N ILE A 629 -12.35 -7.72 0.39
CA ILE A 629 -11.10 -8.33 0.86
C ILE A 629 -9.94 -8.06 -0.12
N GLU A 630 -10.21 -8.07 -1.42
CA GLU A 630 -9.21 -7.77 -2.46
C GLU A 630 -8.64 -6.35 -2.35
N MET A 631 -9.47 -5.36 -2.03
CA MET A 631 -8.99 -3.97 -1.85
C MET A 631 -7.97 -3.81 -0.71
N ARG A 632 -7.91 -4.79 0.20
CA ARG A 632 -7.11 -4.74 1.43
C ARG A 632 -5.74 -5.40 1.31
N ILE A 633 -5.41 -6.00 0.16
CA ILE A 633 -4.09 -6.56 -0.10
C ILE A 633 -3.01 -5.49 0.17
N ASN A 634 -2.09 -5.80 1.09
CA ASN A 634 -0.99 -4.94 1.54
C ASN A 634 -1.38 -3.56 2.12
N ARG A 635 -2.67 -3.32 2.39
CA ARG A 635 -3.10 -2.11 3.06
C ARG A 635 -2.88 -2.21 4.54
N ASN A 636 -2.41 -1.13 5.15
CA ASN A 636 -2.36 -1.05 6.60
C ASN A 636 -3.80 -1.23 7.11
N PRO A 637 -4.12 -2.30 7.86
CA PRO A 637 -5.47 -2.50 8.33
C PRO A 637 -5.87 -1.29 9.15
N ARG A 638 -4.93 -0.65 9.90
CA ARG A 638 -5.04 0.54 10.77
C ARG A 638 -5.40 1.85 10.07
N ASP A 639 -5.16 1.93 8.77
CA ASP A 639 -5.47 3.08 7.94
C ASP A 639 -5.57 2.62 6.47
N ILE A 640 -6.77 2.22 6.05
CA ILE A 640 -6.96 1.54 4.76
C ILE A 640 -6.76 2.47 3.55
N ASP A 641 -6.89 3.78 3.76
CA ASP A 641 -6.75 4.79 2.72
C ASP A 641 -5.28 5.20 2.51
N ALA A 642 -4.38 4.85 3.45
CA ALA A 642 -2.95 5.11 3.33
C ALA A 642 -2.33 4.33 2.16
N ASP A 643 -1.36 4.96 1.50
CA ASP A 643 -0.59 4.34 0.41
C ASP A 643 0.17 3.10 0.91
N ILE A 644 0.39 2.14 0.01
CA ILE A 644 1.11 0.91 0.35
C ILE A 644 2.60 1.24 0.55
N GLU A 645 3.15 0.90 1.70
CA GLU A 645 4.55 1.17 2.06
C GLU A 645 5.50 0.10 1.50
N TRP A 646 5.60 -0.01 0.17
CA TRP A 646 6.36 -1.06 -0.55
C TRP A 646 7.82 -1.23 -0.09
N SER A 647 8.51 -0.14 0.22
CA SER A 647 9.89 -0.18 0.74
C SER A 647 10.02 -0.90 2.07
N LYS A 648 9.02 -0.77 2.96
CA LYS A 648 8.97 -1.54 4.21
C LYS A 648 8.61 -3.00 4.00
N LEU A 649 7.89 -3.30 2.91
CA LEU A 649 7.49 -4.65 2.51
C LEU A 649 8.58 -5.39 1.71
N GLY A 650 9.70 -4.74 1.40
CA GLY A 650 10.86 -5.35 0.75
C GLY A 650 11.00 -5.04 -0.74
N PHE A 651 10.28 -4.04 -1.28
CA PHE A 651 10.45 -3.55 -2.65
C PHE A 651 11.05 -2.14 -2.68
N ASP A 652 12.23 -2.01 -3.29
CA ASP A 652 12.88 -0.75 -3.60
C ASP A 652 12.83 -0.49 -5.11
N ILE A 653 12.22 0.63 -5.51
CA ILE A 653 12.07 0.97 -6.93
C ILE A 653 13.41 1.35 -7.59
N ASP A 654 14.41 1.72 -6.79
CA ASP A 654 15.72 2.16 -7.29
C ASP A 654 16.73 0.99 -7.39
N GLU A 655 16.34 -0.22 -6.99
CA GLU A 655 17.21 -1.40 -7.00
C GLU A 655 16.84 -2.41 -8.10
N VAL A 656 17.77 -2.69 -9.02
CA VAL A 656 17.62 -3.76 -10.04
C VAL A 656 17.82 -5.14 -9.41
N GLY A 657 17.27 -6.19 -10.00
CA GLY A 657 17.53 -7.58 -9.64
C GLY A 657 16.40 -8.23 -8.82
N PRO A 658 16.67 -9.39 -8.21
CA PRO A 658 15.66 -10.15 -7.49
C PRO A 658 15.41 -9.54 -6.11
N GLN A 659 14.18 -9.13 -5.85
CA GLN A 659 13.72 -8.57 -4.58
C GLN A 659 12.59 -9.40 -3.98
N ARG A 660 12.69 -9.75 -2.69
CA ARG A 660 11.63 -10.51 -2.01
C ARG A 660 10.65 -9.55 -1.35
N VAL A 661 9.42 -9.57 -1.83
CA VAL A 661 8.34 -8.68 -1.37
C VAL A 661 7.35 -9.46 -0.52
N THR A 662 7.04 -8.91 0.65
CA THR A 662 6.06 -9.44 1.59
C THR A 662 4.66 -8.95 1.22
N TYR A 663 3.73 -9.89 1.13
CA TYR A 663 2.31 -9.63 0.95
C TYR A 663 1.55 -10.07 2.19
N PHE A 664 0.49 -9.34 2.54
CA PHE A 664 -0.39 -9.69 3.64
C PHE A 664 -1.82 -9.23 3.37
N ILE A 665 -2.74 -9.84 4.09
CA ILE A 665 -4.16 -9.53 4.06
C ILE A 665 -4.74 -9.66 5.45
N THR A 666 -5.75 -8.85 5.76
CA THR A 666 -6.52 -8.92 7.00
C THR A 666 -8.01 -9.03 6.70
N ASP A 667 -8.69 -9.93 7.39
CA ASP A 667 -10.14 -10.14 7.29
C ASP A 667 -10.95 -9.17 8.18
N SER A 668 -12.25 -9.43 8.30
CA SER A 668 -13.17 -8.65 9.12
C SER A 668 -13.00 -8.83 10.62
N GLU A 669 -12.44 -9.94 11.10
CA GLU A 669 -12.11 -10.19 12.51
C GLU A 669 -10.66 -9.78 12.88
N SER A 670 -9.95 -9.16 11.94
CA SER A 670 -8.54 -8.76 12.06
C SER A 670 -7.54 -9.91 12.17
N GLN A 671 -7.92 -11.13 11.77
CA GLN A 671 -6.95 -12.19 11.55
C GLN A 671 -6.11 -11.83 10.32
N THR A 672 -4.84 -12.22 10.32
CA THR A 672 -3.86 -11.77 9.31
C THR A 672 -3.07 -12.94 8.78
N THR A 673 -2.92 -12.99 7.46
CA THR A 673 -2.06 -13.97 6.78
C THR A 673 -1.04 -13.25 5.91
N THR A 674 0.15 -13.83 5.81
CA THR A 674 1.29 -13.30 5.06
C THR A 674 1.84 -14.35 4.11
N THR A 675 2.36 -13.89 2.97
CA THR A 675 3.13 -14.68 2.00
C THR A 675 4.21 -13.78 1.41
N SER A 676 5.18 -14.34 0.71
CA SER A 676 6.16 -13.56 -0.05
C SER A 676 6.32 -14.09 -1.45
N ARG A 677 6.70 -13.22 -2.39
CA ARG A 677 7.22 -13.62 -3.70
C ARG A 677 8.43 -12.81 -4.10
N TRP A 678 9.11 -13.30 -5.14
CA TRP A 678 10.21 -12.59 -5.77
C TRP A 678 9.71 -11.68 -6.89
N ILE A 679 10.29 -10.49 -6.96
CA ILE A 679 10.09 -9.51 -8.00
C ILE A 679 11.43 -9.33 -8.69
N ASN A 680 11.48 -9.63 -9.98
CA ASN A 680 12.62 -9.36 -10.83
C ASN A 680 12.50 -7.91 -11.33
N ALA A 681 13.13 -6.98 -10.62
CA ALA A 681 13.22 -5.59 -11.00
C ALA A 681 14.22 -5.45 -12.16
N LYS A 682 13.76 -4.89 -13.28
CA LYS A 682 14.52 -4.77 -14.52
C LYS A 682 14.64 -3.32 -14.95
N THR A 683 15.62 -3.05 -15.77
CA THR A 683 15.70 -1.80 -16.55
C THR A 683 15.51 -2.12 -18.03
N PHE A 684 15.38 -1.08 -18.86
CA PHE A 684 15.40 -1.23 -20.32
C PHE A 684 16.72 -1.81 -20.87
N GLN A 685 17.83 -1.78 -20.11
CA GLN A 685 19.11 -2.42 -20.48
C GLN A 685 19.22 -3.86 -19.98
N THR A 686 18.21 -4.39 -19.29
CA THR A 686 18.22 -5.78 -18.87
C THR A 686 17.93 -6.68 -20.07
N ILE A 687 18.89 -7.54 -20.42
CA ILE A 687 18.66 -8.64 -21.36
C ILE A 687 18.28 -9.89 -20.59
N GLU A 688 17.37 -10.69 -21.14
CA GLU A 688 16.88 -11.88 -20.45
C GLU A 688 16.61 -13.07 -21.38
N THR A 689 16.58 -14.24 -20.75
CA THR A 689 16.04 -15.50 -21.25
C THR A 689 14.94 -15.97 -20.29
N ASP A 690 14.34 -17.12 -20.55
CA ASP A 690 13.30 -17.66 -19.68
C ASP A 690 13.76 -17.82 -18.21
N ASP A 691 15.04 -18.15 -17.98
CA ASP A 691 15.56 -18.51 -16.65
C ASP A 691 16.56 -17.50 -16.04
N TYR A 692 17.08 -16.56 -16.84
CA TYR A 692 18.20 -15.70 -16.42
C TYR A 692 18.09 -14.29 -16.99
N ALA A 693 18.58 -13.32 -16.22
CA ALA A 693 18.70 -11.93 -16.62
C ALA A 693 20.13 -11.40 -16.39
N LEU A 694 20.56 -10.50 -17.27
CA LEU A 694 21.79 -9.72 -17.16
C LEU A 694 21.46 -8.24 -17.41
N ASP A 695 21.70 -7.42 -16.40
CA ASP A 695 21.64 -5.98 -16.47
C ASP A 695 23.07 -5.41 -16.47
N ALA A 696 23.36 -4.51 -17.41
CA ALA A 696 24.63 -3.81 -17.48
C ALA A 696 24.39 -2.41 -18.07
N GLN A 697 24.75 -1.39 -17.32
CA GLN A 697 24.36 -0.01 -17.57
C GLN A 697 25.40 0.75 -18.38
N ASN A 698 24.95 1.59 -19.31
CA ASN A 698 25.80 2.57 -19.99
C ASN A 698 26.31 3.59 -18.96
N PHE A 699 27.52 4.12 -19.18
CA PHE A 699 28.09 5.15 -18.32
C PHE A 699 29.08 6.05 -19.07
N HIS A 700 29.48 7.15 -18.45
CA HIS A 700 30.41 8.13 -19.04
C HIS A 700 31.71 8.24 -18.24
N ILE A 701 32.82 8.48 -18.95
CA ILE A 701 34.13 8.74 -18.33
C ILE A 701 34.85 9.86 -19.08
N PRO A 702 35.42 10.88 -18.41
CA PRO A 702 36.28 11.85 -19.07
C PRO A 702 37.50 11.19 -19.72
N LEU A 703 37.83 11.58 -20.96
CA LEU A 703 38.98 11.05 -21.71
C LEU A 703 40.30 11.14 -20.92
N THR A 704 40.49 12.21 -20.13
CA THR A 704 41.68 12.41 -19.31
C THR A 704 41.68 11.61 -17.99
N GLY A 705 40.56 10.97 -17.65
CA GLY A 705 40.34 10.25 -16.39
C GLY A 705 40.24 8.73 -16.52
N ILE A 706 40.32 8.17 -17.73
CA ILE A 706 40.09 6.73 -17.98
C ILE A 706 41.02 5.84 -17.15
N ASP A 707 42.33 6.12 -17.14
CA ASP A 707 43.30 5.33 -16.38
C ASP A 707 43.09 5.37 -14.86
N ALA A 708 42.47 6.46 -14.37
CA ALA A 708 42.14 6.61 -12.95
C ALA A 708 40.83 5.89 -12.59
N ALA A 709 39.83 5.95 -13.47
CA ALA A 709 38.53 5.30 -13.30
C ALA A 709 38.61 3.77 -13.46
N ILE A 710 39.43 3.30 -14.42
CA ILE A 710 39.65 1.88 -14.72
C ILE A 710 41.16 1.57 -14.65
N PRO A 711 41.72 1.38 -13.45
CA PRO A 711 43.13 1.06 -13.27
C PRO A 711 43.45 -0.36 -13.77
N GLU A 712 44.59 -0.53 -14.45
CA GLU A 712 45.06 -1.84 -14.99
C GLU A 712 44.92 -3.00 -14.01
N ALA A 713 45.29 -2.80 -12.74
CA ALA A 713 45.33 -3.87 -11.74
C ALA A 713 43.95 -4.42 -11.34
N PHE A 714 42.87 -3.66 -11.59
CA PHE A 714 41.49 -3.99 -11.22
C PHE A 714 40.52 -3.65 -12.35
N LYS A 715 40.98 -3.76 -13.60
CA LYS A 715 40.27 -3.20 -14.76
C LYS A 715 38.89 -3.85 -14.96
N VAL A 716 38.77 -5.15 -14.70
CA VAL A 716 37.52 -5.90 -14.84
C VAL A 716 36.54 -5.55 -13.73
N GLU A 717 36.99 -5.58 -12.47
CA GLU A 717 36.15 -5.28 -11.31
C GLU A 717 35.65 -3.84 -11.34
N LYS A 718 36.53 -2.89 -11.69
CA LYS A 718 36.14 -1.48 -11.80
C LYS A 718 35.21 -1.20 -12.97
N PHE A 719 35.37 -1.91 -14.07
CA PHE A 719 34.42 -1.82 -15.17
C PHE A 719 33.03 -2.30 -14.73
N LYS A 720 32.94 -3.46 -14.07
CA LYS A 720 31.68 -4.00 -13.53
C LYS A 720 30.99 -3.07 -12.54
N GLU A 721 31.76 -2.41 -11.68
CA GLU A 721 31.28 -1.40 -10.74
C GLU A 721 30.67 -0.19 -11.45
N LEU A 722 31.37 0.35 -12.46
CA LEU A 722 30.91 1.52 -13.22
C LEU A 722 29.70 1.20 -14.11
N ALA A 723 29.69 0.01 -14.71
CA ALA A 723 28.57 -0.52 -15.49
C ALA A 723 27.44 -1.10 -14.62
N LYS A 724 27.57 -1.06 -13.28
CA LYS A 724 26.59 -1.58 -12.31
C LYS A 724 26.06 -2.98 -12.67
N THR A 725 26.95 -3.89 -13.11
CA THR A 725 26.52 -5.18 -13.65
C THR A 725 25.72 -5.98 -12.63
N LYS A 726 24.60 -6.57 -13.04
CA LYS A 726 23.77 -7.42 -12.18
C LYS A 726 23.31 -8.64 -12.96
N ALA A 727 23.52 -9.83 -12.42
CA ALA A 727 23.14 -11.08 -13.07
C ALA A 727 22.43 -11.99 -12.07
N TRP A 728 21.29 -12.56 -12.47
CA TRP A 728 20.48 -13.39 -11.59
C TRP A 728 19.61 -14.39 -12.36
N ASN A 729 19.13 -15.40 -11.64
CA ASN A 729 18.11 -16.35 -12.06
C ASN A 729 16.71 -15.72 -11.82
N THR A 730 15.84 -15.75 -12.83
CA THR A 730 14.51 -15.13 -12.77
C THR A 730 13.44 -16.01 -12.14
N GLU A 731 13.69 -17.32 -11.99
CA GLU A 731 12.72 -18.33 -11.56
C GLU A 731 13.12 -19.00 -10.23
N ASP A 732 14.38 -19.39 -10.07
CA ASP A 732 14.89 -20.10 -8.89
C ASP A 732 15.64 -19.16 -7.96
N HIS A 733 15.02 -18.90 -6.80
CA HIS A 733 15.52 -18.05 -5.74
C HIS A 733 15.75 -18.80 -4.42
N ASP A 734 16.12 -20.09 -4.48
CA ASP A 734 16.56 -20.82 -3.29
C ASP A 734 17.81 -20.16 -2.67
N GLU A 735 17.98 -20.30 -1.35
CA GLU A 735 19.13 -19.76 -0.63
C GLU A 735 20.49 -20.26 -1.17
N ASN A 736 20.50 -21.41 -1.86
CA ASN A 736 21.69 -22.03 -2.47
C ASN A 736 21.82 -21.77 -3.98
N THR A 737 20.85 -21.11 -4.61
CA THR A 737 20.87 -20.77 -6.04
C THR A 737 21.56 -19.42 -6.25
N GLY A 738 22.45 -19.34 -7.23
CA GLY A 738 23.29 -18.16 -7.49
C GLY A 738 24.52 -18.09 -6.56
N ASP A 739 25.61 -17.46 -7.03
CA ASP A 739 26.85 -17.34 -6.24
C ASP A 739 26.68 -16.57 -4.92
N GLN A 740 25.70 -15.67 -4.86
CA GLN A 740 25.37 -14.86 -3.67
C GLN A 740 24.12 -15.36 -2.92
N GLY A 741 23.48 -16.43 -3.41
CA GLY A 741 22.21 -16.96 -2.90
C GLY A 741 20.98 -16.24 -3.44
N TYR A 742 19.81 -16.88 -3.33
CA TYR A 742 18.51 -16.36 -3.77
C TYR A 742 18.42 -16.01 -5.26
N GLY A 743 19.13 -16.77 -6.08
CA GLY A 743 19.19 -16.58 -7.52
C GLY A 743 20.15 -15.46 -7.95
N LEU A 744 20.76 -14.70 -7.05
CA LEU A 744 21.71 -13.64 -7.39
C LEU A 744 23.11 -14.22 -7.65
N ASP A 745 23.64 -13.99 -8.85
CA ASP A 745 25.00 -14.39 -9.22
C ASP A 745 25.99 -13.23 -9.13
N GLU A 746 25.64 -12.05 -9.66
CA GLU A 746 26.50 -10.86 -9.64
C GLU A 746 25.78 -9.60 -9.19
N ASP A 747 26.48 -8.78 -8.41
CA ASP A 747 26.13 -7.40 -8.09
C ASP A 747 27.42 -6.55 -8.11
N GLY A 748 27.67 -5.89 -9.24
CA GLY A 748 28.86 -5.08 -9.50
C GLY A 748 28.94 -3.83 -8.63
N THR A 749 27.84 -3.39 -8.03
CA THR A 749 27.84 -2.26 -7.08
C THR A 749 28.44 -2.64 -5.72
N ASP A 750 28.51 -3.94 -5.41
CA ASP A 750 29.20 -4.47 -4.23
C ASP A 750 30.44 -5.27 -4.65
N SER A 751 31.61 -4.71 -4.34
CA SER A 751 32.90 -5.35 -4.63
C SER A 751 33.07 -6.78 -4.06
N ASN A 752 32.26 -7.20 -3.07
CA ASN A 752 32.29 -8.55 -2.52
C ASN A 752 31.37 -9.54 -3.26
N LYS A 753 30.50 -9.07 -4.15
CA LYS A 753 29.51 -9.86 -4.89
C LYS A 753 29.79 -9.95 -6.39
N ILE A 754 31.00 -9.59 -6.82
CA ILE A 754 31.46 -9.78 -8.19
C ILE A 754 31.66 -11.29 -8.43
N SER A 755 31.10 -11.81 -9.53
CA SER A 755 31.18 -13.22 -9.89
C SER A 755 32.15 -13.48 -11.05
N GLY A 756 32.71 -14.68 -11.09
CA GLY A 756 33.45 -15.17 -12.26
C GLY A 756 32.55 -15.62 -13.42
N LYS A 757 31.23 -15.70 -13.22
CA LYS A 757 30.25 -16.07 -14.26
C LYS A 757 29.96 -14.92 -15.22
N VAL A 758 30.16 -13.69 -14.79
CA VAL A 758 30.09 -12.52 -15.67
C VAL A 758 31.48 -12.19 -16.15
N GLU A 759 31.70 -12.26 -17.45
CA GLU A 759 32.97 -11.99 -18.11
C GLU A 759 32.90 -10.68 -18.89
N ILE A 760 34.01 -9.96 -18.97
CA ILE A 760 34.15 -8.72 -19.76
C ILE A 760 35.07 -9.02 -20.94
N ASP A 761 34.76 -8.53 -22.13
CA ASP A 761 35.67 -8.58 -23.27
C ASP A 761 36.91 -7.70 -22.98
N GLU A 762 38.02 -8.35 -22.62
CA GLU A 762 39.26 -7.68 -22.25
C GLU A 762 39.91 -6.94 -23.43
N ASP A 763 39.75 -7.41 -24.66
CA ASP A 763 40.33 -6.74 -25.83
C ASP A 763 39.60 -5.40 -26.07
N GLN A 764 38.27 -5.39 -25.93
CA GLN A 764 37.46 -4.17 -26.01
C GLN A 764 37.77 -3.20 -24.85
N LEU A 765 37.90 -3.73 -23.63
CA LEU A 765 38.27 -2.95 -22.45
C LEU A 765 39.66 -2.31 -22.59
N ASP A 766 40.63 -3.02 -23.16
CA ASP A 766 41.97 -2.49 -23.43
C ASP A 766 41.95 -1.40 -24.51
N VAL A 767 41.07 -1.51 -25.52
CA VAL A 767 40.84 -0.42 -26.49
C VAL A 767 40.28 0.83 -25.82
N LEU A 768 39.28 0.69 -24.94
CA LEU A 768 38.73 1.81 -24.15
C LEU A 768 39.81 2.47 -23.29
N ARG A 769 40.62 1.69 -22.58
CA ARG A 769 41.70 2.24 -21.73
C ARG A 769 42.76 3.00 -22.52
N ASN A 770 43.02 2.57 -23.75
CA ASN A 770 43.97 3.23 -24.65
C ASN A 770 43.31 4.29 -25.56
N ALA A 771 42.07 4.71 -25.26
CA ALA A 771 41.34 5.71 -26.03
C ALA A 771 42.10 7.04 -26.14
N LYS A 772 42.12 7.60 -27.35
CA LYS A 772 42.74 8.91 -27.66
C LYS A 772 41.75 9.94 -28.19
N VAL A 773 40.52 9.49 -28.46
CA VAL A 773 39.45 10.28 -29.06
C VAL A 773 38.21 10.08 -28.22
N ALA A 774 37.51 11.15 -27.91
CA ALA A 774 36.24 11.11 -27.21
C ALA A 774 35.14 10.64 -28.18
N LYS A 775 34.51 9.51 -27.85
CA LYS A 775 33.40 8.89 -28.56
C LYS A 775 32.83 7.75 -27.71
N PRO A 776 31.69 7.14 -28.08
CA PRO A 776 31.24 5.90 -27.47
C PRO A 776 32.18 4.73 -27.80
N TYR A 777 32.55 3.93 -26.80
CA TYR A 777 33.31 2.69 -26.95
C TYR A 777 32.47 1.50 -26.46
N PRO A 778 32.35 0.42 -27.24
CA PRO A 778 31.63 -0.77 -26.83
C PRO A 778 32.52 -1.63 -25.94
N VAL A 779 31.92 -2.21 -24.89
CA VAL A 779 32.51 -3.27 -24.10
C VAL A 779 31.43 -4.32 -23.82
N ASP A 780 31.64 -5.52 -24.35
CA ASP A 780 30.71 -6.63 -24.19
C ASP A 780 30.85 -7.28 -22.79
N VAL A 781 29.71 -7.45 -22.12
CA VAL A 781 29.53 -8.12 -20.83
C VAL A 781 28.79 -9.42 -21.09
N THR A 782 29.39 -10.56 -20.76
CA THR A 782 28.78 -11.87 -20.99
C THR A 782 28.53 -12.60 -19.69
N TYR A 783 27.28 -12.90 -19.39
CA TYR A 783 26.89 -13.78 -18.30
C TYR A 783 26.82 -15.24 -18.77
N LYS A 784 27.57 -16.11 -18.09
CA LYS A 784 27.64 -17.56 -18.31
C LYS A 784 27.11 -18.30 -17.09
N PRO A 785 25.79 -18.49 -16.96
CA PRO A 785 25.23 -19.32 -15.90
C PRO A 785 25.72 -20.77 -16.01
N GLU A 786 25.71 -21.51 -14.89
CA GLU A 786 26.16 -22.93 -14.87
C GLU A 786 25.29 -23.83 -15.77
N ASN A 787 24.00 -23.50 -15.86
CA ASN A 787 23.02 -24.13 -16.73
C ASN A 787 22.35 -23.02 -17.57
N GLY A 788 22.02 -23.27 -18.83
CA GLY A 788 21.29 -22.31 -19.67
C GLY A 788 22.14 -21.65 -20.77
N VAL A 789 21.56 -20.60 -21.37
CA VAL A 789 22.15 -19.87 -22.51
C VAL A 789 22.96 -18.69 -21.99
N SER A 790 24.14 -18.46 -22.57
CA SER A 790 24.93 -17.27 -22.25
C SER A 790 24.24 -16.00 -22.76
N LEU A 791 24.17 -15.00 -21.90
CA LEU A 791 23.61 -13.69 -22.21
C LEU A 791 24.77 -12.72 -22.45
N THR A 792 24.77 -12.01 -23.57
CA THR A 792 25.78 -10.96 -23.85
C THR A 792 25.08 -9.63 -24.03
N ASN A 793 25.42 -8.68 -23.16
CA ASN A 793 24.96 -7.30 -23.19
C ASN A 793 26.15 -6.38 -23.54
N ARG A 794 25.95 -5.41 -24.43
CA ARG A 794 26.99 -4.44 -24.81
C ARG A 794 26.80 -3.15 -24.06
N VAL A 795 27.80 -2.81 -23.26
CA VAL A 795 27.84 -1.53 -22.56
C VAL A 795 28.54 -0.50 -23.44
N TRP A 796 27.84 0.61 -23.71
CA TRP A 796 28.42 1.78 -24.36
C TRP A 796 29.04 2.71 -23.32
N VAL A 797 30.36 2.82 -23.36
CA VAL A 797 31.11 3.77 -22.53
C VAL A 797 31.29 5.07 -23.29
N PHE A 798 30.56 6.11 -22.87
CA PHE A 798 30.62 7.44 -23.46
C PHE A 798 31.84 8.18 -22.92
N VAL A 799 32.95 8.14 -23.67
CA VAL A 799 34.16 8.86 -23.29
C VAL A 799 33.98 10.34 -23.59
N THR A 800 34.13 11.24 -22.62
CA THR A 800 33.74 12.66 -22.73
C THR A 800 34.92 13.64 -22.76
N THR A 801 34.71 14.82 -23.34
CA THR A 801 35.59 16.01 -23.18
C THR A 801 34.87 17.11 -22.40
N THR A 802 35.50 18.28 -22.23
CA THR A 802 34.87 19.46 -21.62
C THR A 802 33.66 20.00 -22.38
N ASN A 803 33.53 19.66 -23.67
CA ASN A 803 32.45 20.13 -24.54
C ASN A 803 31.45 19.03 -24.87
N THR A 804 31.67 17.82 -24.37
CA THR A 804 30.67 16.77 -24.39
C THR A 804 29.63 17.09 -23.32
N LEU A 805 28.37 17.09 -23.70
CA LEU A 805 27.26 17.08 -22.75
C LEU A 805 26.82 15.61 -22.61
N PRO A 806 27.36 14.86 -21.64
CA PRO A 806 26.85 13.53 -21.34
C PRO A 806 25.46 13.63 -20.72
N ASN A 807 24.70 12.54 -20.83
CA ASN A 807 23.61 12.28 -19.91
C ASN A 807 24.22 11.83 -18.58
N ASN A 808 23.98 12.54 -17.47
CA ASN A 808 24.65 12.32 -16.18
C ASN A 808 23.66 12.30 -15.02
N GLU A 809 23.84 11.40 -14.04
CA GLU A 809 22.91 11.19 -12.89
C GLU A 809 22.56 12.44 -12.05
N ASN A 810 23.32 13.55 -12.17
CA ASN A 810 23.06 14.81 -11.46
C ASN A 810 22.35 15.88 -12.30
N ASP A 811 22.25 15.69 -13.62
CA ASP A 811 21.45 16.48 -14.56
C ASP A 811 20.42 15.49 -15.13
N SER A 812 19.21 15.45 -14.56
CA SER A 812 18.21 14.41 -14.83
C SER A 812 18.10 14.07 -16.33
N PRO A 813 17.84 12.80 -16.73
CA PRO A 813 17.62 12.41 -18.14
C PRO A 813 16.63 13.30 -18.92
N GLU A 814 15.78 14.00 -18.18
CA GLU A 814 14.84 15.03 -18.64
C GLU A 814 15.51 16.24 -19.32
N ASP A 815 16.75 16.59 -18.97
CA ASP A 815 17.48 17.77 -19.47
C ASP A 815 18.22 17.52 -20.79
N THR A 816 18.56 16.26 -21.10
CA THR A 816 19.28 15.86 -22.33
C THR A 816 18.42 15.06 -23.31
N ASN A 817 17.21 14.65 -22.90
CA ASN A 817 16.28 13.85 -23.69
C ASN A 817 16.96 12.63 -24.29
N GLY A 818 17.79 11.95 -23.48
CA GLY A 818 18.51 10.72 -23.86
C GLY A 818 19.66 10.89 -24.86
N MET A 819 20.01 12.12 -25.27
CA MET A 819 20.99 12.34 -26.34
C MET A 819 22.37 12.79 -25.82
N VAL A 820 23.44 12.28 -26.44
CA VAL A 820 24.83 12.69 -26.14
C VAL A 820 25.42 13.48 -27.30
N PHE A 821 25.89 14.70 -27.00
CA PHE A 821 26.52 15.58 -27.97
C PHE A 821 28.05 15.55 -27.87
N TYR A 822 28.69 15.22 -28.98
CA TYR A 822 30.13 15.39 -29.18
C TYR A 822 30.38 16.57 -30.09
N ALA A 823 31.16 17.53 -29.61
CA ALA A 823 31.61 18.67 -30.41
C ALA A 823 33.01 19.10 -29.97
N ASP A 824 33.92 19.18 -30.94
CA ASP A 824 35.31 19.55 -30.73
C ASP A 824 35.53 21.05 -30.92
N ASP A 825 36.31 21.66 -30.04
CA ASP A 825 36.76 23.03 -30.22
C ASP A 825 37.76 23.11 -31.38
N TYR A 826 37.68 24.18 -32.17
CA TYR A 826 38.64 24.41 -33.24
C TYR A 826 38.96 25.89 -33.43
N SER A 827 40.07 26.15 -34.12
CA SER A 827 40.56 27.49 -34.38
C SER A 827 40.52 27.82 -35.88
N ILE A 828 40.18 29.06 -36.20
CA ILE A 828 40.30 29.60 -37.55
C ILE A 828 40.99 30.99 -37.51
N PRO A 829 41.69 31.40 -38.58
CA PRO A 829 42.11 32.78 -38.73
C PRO A 829 40.90 33.73 -38.74
N PHE A 830 40.98 34.83 -37.98
CA PHE A 830 39.95 35.87 -37.83
C PHE A 830 39.49 36.44 -39.17
N ARG A 831 40.39 36.51 -40.17
CA ARG A 831 40.06 36.94 -41.54
C ARG A 831 39.09 36.01 -42.28
N LEU A 832 39.00 34.73 -41.91
CA LEU A 832 38.11 33.75 -42.55
C LEU A 832 36.68 33.77 -41.99
N ARG A 833 36.42 34.53 -40.92
CA ARG A 833 35.14 34.50 -40.19
C ARG A 833 33.94 34.89 -41.05
N GLY A 834 34.10 35.83 -41.98
CA GLY A 834 33.00 36.34 -42.82
C GLY A 834 32.48 35.30 -43.82
N GLY A 835 33.32 34.36 -44.24
CA GLY A 835 32.94 33.25 -45.13
C GLY A 835 32.57 31.96 -44.38
N HIS A 836 32.67 31.95 -43.05
CA HIS A 836 32.42 30.78 -42.23
C HIS A 836 30.92 30.55 -42.06
N ASN A 837 30.43 29.32 -42.29
CA ASN A 837 29.01 28.99 -42.26
C ASN A 837 28.69 27.77 -41.37
N ALA A 838 27.40 27.45 -41.23
CA ALA A 838 26.93 26.32 -40.41
C ALA A 838 27.54 24.96 -40.81
N GLN A 839 27.74 24.72 -42.11
CA GLN A 839 28.40 23.50 -42.58
C GLN A 839 29.86 23.43 -42.09
N ASN A 840 30.59 24.55 -42.12
CA ASN A 840 31.95 24.60 -41.61
C ASN A 840 32.02 24.34 -40.09
N VAL A 841 31.01 24.80 -39.33
CA VAL A 841 30.91 24.51 -37.90
C VAL A 841 30.71 23.02 -37.65
N ARG A 842 29.80 22.36 -38.39
CA ARG A 842 29.55 20.91 -38.26
C ARG A 842 30.77 20.07 -38.62
N GLU A 843 31.43 20.38 -39.74
CA GLU A 843 32.59 19.62 -40.24
C GLU A 843 33.84 19.80 -39.37
N ARG A 844 34.19 21.06 -39.02
CA ARG A 844 35.42 21.35 -38.26
C ARG A 844 35.27 21.13 -36.77
N GLY A 845 34.05 21.29 -36.26
CA GLY A 845 33.70 20.94 -34.88
C GLY A 845 33.42 19.45 -34.70
N ASN A 846 33.58 18.62 -35.75
CA ASN A 846 33.38 17.16 -35.71
C ASN A 846 32.10 16.77 -34.93
N VAL A 847 31.00 17.46 -35.23
CA VAL A 847 29.78 17.35 -34.43
C VAL A 847 29.11 15.99 -34.67
N ARG A 848 28.83 15.27 -33.59
CA ARG A 848 28.15 13.97 -33.61
C ARG A 848 27.13 13.90 -32.48
N VAL A 849 25.97 13.35 -32.78
CA VAL A 849 24.89 13.14 -31.81
C VAL A 849 24.60 11.64 -31.75
N TYR A 850 24.50 11.09 -30.55
CA TYR A 850 24.18 9.68 -30.31
C TYR A 850 22.97 9.57 -29.38
N ASP A 851 22.26 8.45 -29.50
CA ASP A 851 21.27 8.01 -28.52
C ASP A 851 22.01 7.27 -27.38
N TYR A 852 21.84 7.72 -26.14
CA TYR A 852 22.44 7.10 -24.96
C TYR A 852 21.82 5.73 -24.64
N PHE A 853 20.56 5.55 -25.04
CA PHE A 853 19.71 4.42 -24.72
C PHE A 853 19.45 3.52 -25.95
N ASP A 854 20.36 3.54 -26.94
CA ASP A 854 20.26 2.70 -28.14
C ASP A 854 20.37 1.22 -27.78
N THR A 855 19.21 0.54 -27.80
CA THR A 855 19.09 -0.91 -27.58
C THR A 855 19.20 -1.73 -28.87
N THR A 856 19.24 -1.08 -30.03
CA THR A 856 19.19 -1.75 -31.34
C THR A 856 20.55 -2.24 -31.82
N HIS A 857 21.63 -1.67 -31.30
CA HIS A 857 23.01 -2.00 -31.69
C HIS A 857 23.81 -2.75 -30.61
N GLU A 858 23.14 -3.23 -29.55
CA GLU A 858 23.80 -3.96 -28.45
C GLU A 858 24.35 -5.33 -28.89
N THR A 859 23.84 -5.91 -29.98
CA THR A 859 24.33 -7.20 -30.52
C THR A 859 24.94 -7.08 -31.92
N ASP A 860 25.09 -5.86 -32.45
CA ASP A 860 25.56 -5.64 -33.82
C ASP A 860 27.09 -5.77 -33.92
N SER A 861 27.54 -6.87 -34.51
CA SER A 861 28.97 -7.13 -34.79
C SER A 861 29.48 -6.46 -36.07
N THR A 862 28.62 -5.77 -36.81
CA THR A 862 28.92 -5.18 -38.12
C THR A 862 29.21 -3.68 -38.08
N LEU A 863 29.24 -3.08 -36.89
CA LEU A 863 29.48 -1.66 -36.69
C LEU A 863 30.84 -1.20 -37.24
N ASP A 864 30.83 -0.10 -38.00
CA ASP A 864 32.04 0.47 -38.61
C ASP A 864 32.99 1.02 -37.52
N ASN A 865 34.19 0.45 -37.45
CA ASN A 865 35.21 0.75 -36.43
C ASN A 865 34.76 0.58 -34.96
N GLY A 866 33.71 -0.21 -34.71
CA GLY A 866 33.20 -0.47 -33.35
C GLY A 866 32.68 0.79 -32.66
N GLU A 867 32.04 1.71 -33.39
CA GLU A 867 31.43 2.92 -32.85
C GLU A 867 29.91 2.85 -32.99
N LEU A 868 29.17 3.35 -32.00
CA LEU A 868 27.72 3.45 -32.07
C LEU A 868 27.31 4.34 -33.25
N PRO A 869 26.28 3.99 -34.05
CA PRO A 869 25.85 4.85 -35.14
C PRO A 869 25.34 6.21 -34.64
N THR A 870 25.74 7.29 -35.30
CA THR A 870 25.26 8.64 -35.00
C THR A 870 23.78 8.81 -35.40
N LEU A 871 23.00 9.55 -34.62
CA LEU A 871 21.69 10.06 -35.04
C LEU A 871 21.85 11.08 -36.17
N ALA A 872 22.82 11.98 -36.00
CA ALA A 872 23.24 12.96 -36.99
C ALA A 872 24.72 13.36 -36.79
N ASP A 873 25.39 13.66 -37.91
CA ASP A 873 26.74 14.21 -37.97
C ASP A 873 26.92 15.06 -39.25
N SER A 874 28.15 15.50 -39.53
CA SER A 874 28.46 16.30 -40.73
C SER A 874 28.18 15.60 -42.08
N THR A 875 28.02 14.28 -42.08
CA THR A 875 27.81 13.41 -43.25
C THR A 875 26.46 12.66 -43.24
N LYS A 876 25.96 12.30 -42.06
CA LYS A 876 24.69 11.61 -41.82
C LYS A 876 23.65 12.59 -41.26
N ASN A 877 22.53 12.77 -41.95
CA ASN A 877 21.46 13.73 -41.57
C ASN A 877 21.98 15.14 -41.18
N PRO A 878 22.92 15.75 -41.93
CA PRO A 878 23.52 17.04 -41.55
C PRO A 878 22.54 18.22 -41.51
N GLU A 879 21.40 18.10 -42.20
CA GLU A 879 20.30 19.05 -42.17
C GLU A 879 19.57 19.10 -40.83
N ASP A 880 19.73 18.07 -40.00
CA ASP A 880 19.09 17.95 -38.69
C ASP A 880 19.91 18.62 -37.58
N LEU A 881 21.15 18.99 -37.87
CA LEU A 881 22.03 19.72 -36.99
C LEU A 881 21.95 21.21 -37.28
N ASN A 882 21.17 21.94 -36.49
CA ASN A 882 21.00 23.38 -36.65
C ASN A 882 22.06 24.16 -35.86
N VAL A 883 22.92 24.91 -36.55
CA VAL A 883 23.95 25.74 -35.90
C VAL A 883 23.39 27.11 -35.58
N ARG A 884 23.28 27.41 -34.28
CA ARG A 884 22.88 28.71 -33.76
C ARG A 884 24.13 29.57 -33.49
N LEU A 885 23.93 30.88 -33.50
CA LEU A 885 24.98 31.89 -33.27
C LEU A 885 26.07 31.97 -34.35
N ILE A 886 25.83 31.43 -35.56
CA ILE A 886 26.78 31.57 -36.68
C ILE A 886 27.08 33.04 -37.02
N ASN A 887 26.08 33.91 -36.84
CA ASN A 887 26.22 35.35 -37.04
C ASN A 887 27.22 35.99 -36.05
N GLU A 888 27.49 35.37 -34.90
CA GLU A 888 28.47 35.86 -33.94
C GLU A 888 29.91 35.63 -34.44
N ILE A 889 30.17 34.52 -35.14
CA ILE A 889 31.44 34.31 -35.84
C ILE A 889 31.59 35.35 -36.95
N GLN A 890 30.58 35.46 -37.82
CA GLN A 890 30.61 36.35 -38.98
C GLN A 890 30.71 37.82 -38.58
N GLY A 891 30.07 38.19 -37.47
CA GLY A 891 30.01 39.55 -36.94
C GLY A 891 31.07 39.89 -35.89
N ALA A 892 31.99 38.98 -35.55
CA ALA A 892 33.00 39.24 -34.53
C ALA A 892 33.88 40.44 -34.91
N LEU A 893 34.10 41.34 -33.95
CA LEU A 893 34.86 42.59 -34.14
C LEU A 893 36.33 42.48 -33.73
N SER A 894 36.71 41.43 -32.99
CA SER A 894 38.10 41.16 -32.60
C SER A 894 38.40 39.65 -32.54
N PRO A 895 39.67 39.24 -32.64
CA PRO A 895 40.09 37.87 -32.32
C PRO A 895 39.65 37.47 -30.90
N GLY A 896 39.39 36.18 -30.69
CA GLY A 896 38.86 35.67 -29.43
C GLY A 896 38.08 34.36 -29.59
N VAL A 897 37.62 33.83 -28.46
CA VAL A 897 36.76 32.63 -28.42
C VAL A 897 35.31 33.05 -28.67
N VAL A 898 34.69 32.43 -29.68
CA VAL A 898 33.27 32.61 -30.00
C VAL A 898 32.54 31.29 -29.72
N PRO A 899 31.64 31.23 -28.72
CA PRO A 899 30.87 30.03 -28.46
C PRO A 899 29.84 29.80 -29.57
N GLN A 900 29.59 28.54 -29.91
CA GLN A 900 28.57 28.12 -30.85
C GLN A 900 27.68 27.07 -30.21
N ILE A 901 26.44 27.02 -30.70
CA ILE A 901 25.44 26.08 -30.22
C ILE A 901 24.98 25.26 -31.43
N VAL A 902 24.97 23.93 -31.29
CA VAL A 902 24.41 23.03 -32.31
C VAL A 902 23.20 22.33 -31.73
N GLU A 903 22.08 22.41 -32.42
CA GLU A 903 20.80 21.91 -31.98
C GLU A 903 20.38 20.71 -32.81
N TYR A 904 19.86 19.67 -32.17
CA TYR A 904 19.21 18.52 -32.81
C TYR A 904 17.84 18.29 -32.16
N VAL A 905 16.86 17.88 -32.97
CA VAL A 905 15.48 17.64 -32.52
C VAL A 905 15.18 16.15 -32.61
N TRP A 906 14.68 15.55 -31.53
CA TRP A 906 14.25 14.16 -31.56
C TRP A 906 13.01 13.99 -32.44
N LYS A 907 13.13 13.18 -33.51
CA LYS A 907 12.08 13.03 -34.53
C LYS A 907 11.23 11.78 -34.36
N GLU A 908 11.70 10.82 -33.58
CA GLU A 908 10.98 9.57 -33.37
C GLU A 908 9.81 9.76 -32.40
N ASN A 909 9.01 8.71 -32.18
CA ASN A 909 7.91 8.80 -31.23
C ASN A 909 8.44 8.96 -29.80
N THR A 910 7.64 9.60 -28.94
CA THR A 910 7.96 9.66 -27.50
C THR A 910 8.02 8.25 -26.94
N ASP A 911 9.09 7.97 -26.21
CA ASP A 911 9.31 6.75 -25.45
C ASP A 911 9.67 7.10 -23.98
N ASN A 912 10.18 6.13 -23.21
CA ASN A 912 10.50 6.33 -21.79
C ASN A 912 11.69 7.28 -21.54
N HIS A 913 12.49 7.59 -22.57
CA HIS A 913 13.74 8.35 -22.48
C HIS A 913 13.78 9.58 -23.40
N HIS A 914 12.96 9.58 -24.45
CA HIS A 914 12.90 10.60 -25.48
C HIS A 914 11.50 11.16 -25.61
N THR A 915 11.39 12.47 -25.68
CA THR A 915 10.18 13.20 -26.02
C THR A 915 10.28 13.71 -27.45
N LYS A 916 9.28 13.38 -28.25
CA LYS A 916 9.17 13.85 -29.64
C LYS A 916 9.15 15.37 -29.74
N ASP A 917 9.83 15.89 -30.76
CA ASP A 917 9.91 17.30 -31.13
C ASP A 917 10.62 18.20 -30.09
N VAL A 918 11.29 17.61 -29.10
CA VAL A 918 12.14 18.35 -28.15
C VAL A 918 13.53 18.56 -28.74
N ALA A 919 14.00 19.81 -28.68
CA ALA A 919 15.29 20.23 -29.19
C ALA A 919 16.34 20.22 -28.08
N MET A 920 17.51 19.65 -28.36
CA MET A 920 18.66 19.63 -27.46
C MET A 920 19.88 20.25 -28.10
N THR A 921 20.72 20.85 -27.26
CA THR A 921 21.81 21.72 -27.71
C THR A 921 23.17 21.26 -27.21
N GLY A 922 24.09 20.96 -28.12
CA GLY A 922 25.52 20.85 -27.86
C GLY A 922 26.24 22.19 -27.95
N HIS A 923 27.40 22.29 -27.30
CA HIS A 923 28.23 23.50 -27.28
C HIS A 923 29.63 23.22 -27.82
N LEU A 924 30.19 24.19 -28.55
CA LEU A 924 31.61 24.21 -28.89
C LEU A 924 32.13 25.64 -28.99
N ASN A 925 33.44 25.79 -28.94
CA ASN A 925 34.13 27.06 -29.06
C ASN A 925 34.89 27.15 -30.39
N VAL A 926 34.71 28.26 -31.08
CA VAL A 926 35.49 28.62 -32.26
C VAL A 926 36.47 29.73 -31.89
N THR A 927 37.76 29.42 -31.88
CA THR A 927 38.79 30.42 -31.58
C THR A 927 39.22 31.16 -32.84
N LEU A 928 38.92 32.46 -32.90
CA LEU A 928 39.34 33.34 -33.98
C LEU A 928 40.73 33.92 -33.67
N THR A 929 41.69 33.73 -34.58
CA THR A 929 43.11 34.08 -34.38
C THR A 929 43.60 35.16 -35.37
N GLY A 930 44.32 36.19 -34.91
CA GLY A 930 44.38 37.50 -35.57
C GLY A 930 45.59 37.85 -36.45
N ASP A 931 45.67 37.35 -37.68
CA ASP A 931 46.68 37.79 -38.68
C ASP A 931 46.05 38.39 -39.95
N ALA A 932 46.37 39.65 -40.25
CA ALA A 932 46.04 40.32 -41.52
C ALA A 932 47.08 39.99 -42.60
N LEU A 933 46.67 39.91 -43.86
CA LEU A 933 47.59 39.69 -44.98
C LEU A 933 47.89 41.00 -45.70
N LEU A 934 49.18 41.33 -45.80
CA LEU A 934 49.65 42.48 -46.57
C LEU A 934 50.44 41.95 -47.79
N HIS A 935 49.96 42.31 -48.98
CA HIS A 935 50.62 42.05 -50.26
C HIS A 935 51.34 43.31 -50.69
N VAL A 936 52.66 43.32 -50.59
CA VAL A 936 53.43 44.55 -50.78
C VAL A 936 54.47 44.40 -51.87
N ARG A 937 54.64 45.46 -52.67
CA ARG A 937 55.62 45.53 -53.75
C ARG A 937 56.10 46.96 -53.99
N GLN A 938 57.21 47.08 -54.73
CA GLN A 938 57.79 48.33 -55.19
C GLN A 938 57.74 48.37 -56.72
N VAL A 939 57.28 49.49 -57.29
CA VAL A 939 57.22 49.70 -58.74
C VAL A 939 58.08 50.90 -59.12
N VAL A 940 58.94 50.71 -60.12
CA VAL A 940 59.78 51.78 -60.68
C VAL A 940 59.08 52.42 -61.87
N LEU A 941 58.72 53.70 -61.72
CA LEU A 941 58.14 54.52 -62.77
C LEU A 941 59.26 55.17 -63.60
N ASN A 942 59.06 55.23 -64.93
CA ASN A 942 60.00 55.82 -65.88
C ASN A 942 61.46 55.35 -65.67
N PRO A 943 61.72 54.02 -65.73
CA PRO A 943 63.05 53.49 -65.47
C PRO A 943 64.09 54.08 -66.43
N SER A 944 65.31 54.31 -65.92
CA SER A 944 66.43 54.78 -66.73
C SER A 944 67.30 53.60 -67.14
N ALA A 945 67.62 53.47 -68.43
CA ALA A 945 68.62 52.53 -68.91
C ALA A 945 70.04 52.79 -68.34
N LYS A 946 70.26 53.94 -67.67
CA LYS A 946 71.54 54.31 -67.05
C LYS A 946 71.64 53.96 -65.57
N LEU A 947 70.52 53.61 -64.92
CA LEU A 947 70.47 53.25 -63.50
C LEU A 947 70.15 51.76 -63.34
N VAL A 948 70.74 51.13 -62.33
CA VAL A 948 70.38 49.76 -61.96
C VAL A 948 69.03 49.81 -61.25
N ILE A 949 68.06 49.09 -61.79
CA ILE A 949 66.76 48.89 -61.15
C ILE A 949 66.98 47.95 -59.96
N PRO A 950 66.54 48.33 -58.74
CA PRO A 950 66.60 47.43 -57.60
C PRO A 950 65.83 46.15 -57.91
N GLN A 951 66.41 44.99 -57.58
CA GLN A 951 65.71 43.71 -57.70
C GLN A 951 64.77 43.48 -56.51
N GLU A 952 65.08 44.10 -55.37
CA GLU A 952 64.33 44.03 -54.12
C GLU A 952 64.17 45.44 -53.54
N GLY A 953 63.03 45.65 -52.87
CA GLY A 953 62.76 46.83 -52.05
C GLY A 953 62.76 46.44 -50.57
N TYR A 954 63.00 47.40 -49.69
CA TYR A 954 62.95 47.17 -48.25
C TYR A 954 61.86 48.05 -47.66
N VAL A 955 60.89 47.44 -46.99
CA VAL A 955 59.80 48.14 -46.30
C VAL A 955 59.98 47.98 -44.81
N LYS A 956 59.97 49.10 -44.10
CA LYS A 956 59.93 49.18 -42.65
C LYS A 956 58.48 49.29 -42.20
N ILE A 957 58.08 48.41 -41.30
CA ILE A 957 56.75 48.38 -40.67
C ILE A 957 56.91 48.84 -39.23
N GLU A 958 56.11 49.82 -38.81
CA GLU A 958 56.09 50.41 -37.48
C GLU A 958 54.64 50.59 -37.01
N ASN A 959 54.44 50.79 -35.71
CA ASN A 959 53.12 51.16 -35.18
C ASN A 959 53.05 52.63 -34.81
N ARG A 960 51.86 53.21 -34.90
CA ARG A 960 51.51 54.52 -34.34
C ARG A 960 50.28 54.37 -33.46
N LEU A 961 50.46 54.53 -32.15
CA LEU A 961 49.36 54.48 -31.19
C LEU A 961 48.69 55.86 -31.13
N LEU A 962 47.38 55.95 -31.34
CA LEU A 962 46.61 57.20 -31.30
C LEU A 962 45.77 57.23 -30.01
N GLY A 963 46.20 58.06 -29.05
CA GLY A 963 45.63 58.17 -27.70
C GLY A 963 46.71 58.18 -26.60
N GLN A 964 46.43 58.79 -25.43
CA GLN A 964 47.40 58.84 -24.32
C GLN A 964 47.50 57.50 -23.59
N VAL A 965 48.59 56.74 -23.78
CA VAL A 965 49.36 56.07 -22.69
C VAL A 965 50.83 55.93 -23.11
N ASP A 966 51.74 56.29 -22.22
CA ASP A 966 53.18 56.02 -22.25
C ASP A 966 53.50 54.51 -22.37
N THR A 967 53.54 53.97 -23.59
CA THR A 967 54.17 52.68 -23.90
C THR A 967 55.01 52.83 -25.17
N GLU A 968 56.27 52.39 -25.15
CA GLU A 968 57.15 52.44 -26.32
C GLU A 968 56.56 51.63 -27.49
N PRO A 969 56.60 52.13 -28.74
CA PRO A 969 56.14 51.41 -29.92
C PRO A 969 57.16 50.31 -30.25
N THR A 970 57.03 49.12 -29.67
CA THR A 970 58.07 48.08 -29.74
C THR A 970 57.98 47.16 -30.97
N TYR A 971 57.00 47.33 -31.88
CA TYR A 971 56.99 46.59 -33.14
C TYR A 971 57.61 47.43 -34.27
N GLN A 972 58.86 47.10 -34.59
CA GLN A 972 59.51 47.53 -35.82
C GLN A 972 60.05 46.29 -36.55
N THR A 973 59.60 46.04 -37.76
CA THR A 973 60.13 44.96 -38.59
C THR A 973 60.47 45.45 -39.98
N ASN A 974 61.52 44.91 -40.58
CA ASN A 974 61.90 45.18 -41.96
C ASN A 974 61.54 43.96 -42.80
N LYS A 975 60.85 44.18 -43.91
CA LYS A 975 60.49 43.15 -44.89
C LYS A 975 61.13 43.47 -46.23
N ILE A 976 61.62 42.42 -46.87
CA ILE A 976 62.07 42.47 -48.26
C ILE A 976 60.83 42.27 -49.14
N ILE A 977 60.67 43.13 -50.14
CA ILE A 977 59.54 43.10 -51.07
C ILE A 977 60.04 43.07 -52.51
N ASN A 978 59.25 42.51 -53.42
CA ASN A 978 59.61 42.47 -54.83
C ASN A 978 59.63 43.90 -55.42
N THR A 979 60.66 44.20 -56.22
CA THR A 979 60.71 45.40 -57.06
C THR A 979 60.55 45.04 -58.53
N GLN A 980 59.77 45.81 -59.28
CA GLN A 980 59.60 45.61 -60.72
C GLN A 980 59.40 46.91 -61.49
N GLU A 981 59.69 46.89 -62.79
CA GLU A 981 59.31 47.96 -63.72
C GLU A 981 57.78 47.95 -63.95
N GLN A 982 57.23 49.08 -64.37
CA GLN A 982 55.82 49.18 -64.76
C GLN A 982 55.54 48.35 -66.03
N ALA A 983 55.05 47.12 -65.89
CA ALA A 983 54.62 46.22 -66.98
C ALA A 983 53.50 45.25 -66.52
N ASP A 984 52.80 44.65 -67.50
CA ASP A 984 51.46 44.02 -67.41
C ASP A 984 51.29 42.76 -66.53
N SER A 985 52.28 42.34 -65.73
CA SER A 985 52.09 41.25 -64.76
C SER A 985 52.90 41.47 -63.49
N LEU A 986 52.21 41.79 -62.40
CA LEU A 986 52.83 42.33 -61.19
C LEU A 986 52.84 41.29 -60.06
N SER A 987 54.03 40.91 -59.57
CA SER A 987 54.16 40.01 -58.42
C SER A 987 54.17 40.79 -57.10
N PHE A 988 53.53 40.24 -56.06
CA PHE A 988 53.55 40.79 -54.70
C PHE A 988 54.33 39.88 -53.75
N THR A 989 54.92 40.47 -52.73
CA THR A 989 55.41 39.72 -51.57
C THR A 989 54.35 39.77 -50.47
N THR A 990 53.90 38.61 -50.00
CA THR A 990 52.85 38.51 -48.99
C THR A 990 53.45 38.30 -47.61
N PHE A 991 52.95 39.03 -46.62
CA PHE A 991 53.29 38.80 -45.22
C PHE A 991 52.06 38.90 -44.32
N ALA A 992 52.02 38.03 -43.31
CA ALA A 992 51.06 38.12 -42.22
C ALA A 992 51.54 39.14 -41.18
N VAL A 993 50.62 39.96 -40.69
CA VAL A 993 50.87 40.93 -39.61
C VAL A 993 49.77 40.81 -38.58
N SER A 994 50.15 40.52 -37.34
CA SER A 994 49.24 40.55 -36.19
C SER A 994 48.95 42.00 -35.80
N VAL A 995 47.73 42.24 -35.33
CA VAL A 995 47.28 43.52 -34.76
C VAL A 995 47.06 43.44 -33.25
N ASP A 996 47.42 42.32 -32.61
CA ASP A 996 47.18 42.09 -31.17
C ASP A 996 47.94 43.10 -30.30
N HIS A 997 49.03 43.68 -30.82
CA HIS A 997 49.82 44.71 -30.16
C HIS A 997 49.23 46.14 -30.29
N LEU A 998 48.17 46.34 -31.06
CA LEU A 998 47.46 47.62 -31.20
C LEU A 998 46.29 47.63 -30.20
N ALA A 999 46.24 48.62 -29.32
CA ALA A 999 45.25 48.65 -28.23
C ALA A 999 43.89 49.20 -28.69
N ASN A 1000 43.90 50.31 -29.42
CA ASN A 1000 42.70 51.03 -29.87
C ASN A 1000 42.45 50.81 -31.37
N ASP A 1001 41.19 50.95 -31.80
CA ASP A 1001 40.82 50.85 -33.23
C ASP A 1001 41.48 51.95 -34.09
N GLU A 1002 41.78 53.09 -33.48
CA GLU A 1002 42.49 54.21 -34.12
C GLU A 1002 44.01 53.99 -34.20
N ASP A 1003 44.57 52.96 -33.55
CA ASP A 1003 46.01 52.68 -33.63
C ASP A 1003 46.36 52.15 -35.02
N GLU A 1004 47.49 52.58 -35.58
CA GLU A 1004 47.83 52.33 -36.98
C GLU A 1004 49.12 51.55 -37.17
N ILE A 1005 49.16 50.78 -38.26
CA ILE A 1005 50.38 50.23 -38.85
C ILE A 1005 50.86 51.18 -39.94
N LEU A 1006 52.12 51.59 -39.82
CA LEU A 1006 52.83 52.45 -40.77
C LEU A 1006 53.80 51.60 -41.60
N LEU A 1007 53.66 51.61 -42.91
CA LEU A 1007 54.60 51.00 -43.84
C LEU A 1007 55.34 52.10 -44.60
N SER A 1008 56.67 52.06 -44.51
CA SER A 1008 57.54 53.03 -45.15
C SER A 1008 58.61 52.35 -46.01
N LEU A 1009 58.76 52.83 -47.24
CA LEU A 1009 59.76 52.33 -48.15
C LEU A 1009 61.13 52.94 -47.86
N VAL A 1010 62.17 52.10 -47.78
CA VAL A 1010 63.56 52.55 -47.79
C VAL A 1010 63.95 52.87 -49.23
N VAL A 1011 64.04 54.16 -49.55
CA VAL A 1011 64.28 54.63 -50.92
C VAL A 1011 65.76 54.51 -51.28
N PRO A 1012 66.11 53.87 -52.41
CA PRO A 1012 67.49 53.82 -52.88
C PRO A 1012 68.05 55.20 -53.23
N GLU A 1013 69.34 55.43 -52.99
CA GLU A 1013 70.03 56.75 -53.11
C GLU A 1013 69.76 57.52 -54.42
N ASN A 1014 69.65 56.82 -55.55
CA ASN A 1014 69.48 57.43 -56.88
C ASN A 1014 68.02 57.52 -57.36
N TYR A 1015 67.09 57.19 -56.48
CA TYR A 1015 65.66 57.25 -56.73
C TYR A 1015 65.01 58.17 -55.71
N HIS A 1016 63.84 58.68 -56.04
CA HIS A 1016 62.98 59.31 -55.07
C HIS A 1016 61.60 58.67 -55.08
N TYR A 1017 60.97 58.74 -53.92
CA TYR A 1017 59.64 58.20 -53.72
C TYR A 1017 58.59 59.10 -54.36
N VAL A 1018 57.71 58.49 -55.15
CA VAL A 1018 56.64 59.18 -55.90
C VAL A 1018 55.33 59.15 -55.13
N GLY A 1019 55.09 58.08 -54.36
CA GLY A 1019 53.89 57.89 -53.55
C GLY A 1019 53.50 56.42 -53.45
N GLN A 1020 52.42 56.14 -52.74
CA GLN A 1020 51.86 54.79 -52.59
C GLN A 1020 50.43 54.71 -53.07
N PHE A 1021 50.02 53.47 -53.29
CA PHE A 1021 48.63 53.08 -53.45
C PHE A 1021 48.32 51.88 -52.55
N VAL A 1022 47.26 51.99 -51.74
CA VAL A 1022 46.71 50.89 -50.93
C VAL A 1022 45.31 50.58 -51.43
N SER A 1023 45.05 49.32 -51.77
CA SER A 1023 43.71 48.79 -52.04
C SER A 1023 43.41 47.60 -51.11
N HIS A 1024 42.13 47.30 -50.94
CA HIS A 1024 41.63 46.27 -50.02
C HIS A 1024 40.95 45.11 -50.74
N GLY A 1025 40.87 43.98 -50.05
CA GLY A 1025 40.28 42.67 -50.42
C GLY A 1025 39.18 42.71 -51.47
N ILE A 1026 38.18 43.56 -51.21
CA ILE A 1026 36.91 43.57 -51.91
C ILE A 1026 36.88 44.50 -53.14
N SER A 1027 37.66 45.59 -53.14
CA SER A 1027 37.69 46.54 -54.26
C SER A 1027 38.68 46.17 -55.35
N ASP A 1028 39.75 45.45 -55.01
CA ASP A 1028 40.77 45.02 -55.96
C ASP A 1028 41.35 43.64 -55.57
N PRO A 1029 40.61 42.54 -55.79
CA PRO A 1029 40.96 41.20 -55.30
C PRO A 1029 42.30 40.63 -55.81
N ASN A 1030 42.91 41.27 -56.82
CA ASN A 1030 44.17 40.86 -57.40
C ASN A 1030 45.27 41.93 -57.29
N GLY A 1031 44.98 43.09 -56.69
CA GLY A 1031 45.90 44.24 -56.65
C GLY A 1031 46.31 44.75 -58.05
N GLN A 1032 45.43 44.60 -59.05
CA GLN A 1032 45.74 44.84 -60.47
C GLN A 1032 45.16 46.17 -61.00
N SER A 1033 44.27 46.84 -60.28
CA SER A 1033 43.64 48.07 -60.79
C SER A 1033 44.56 49.28 -60.66
N HIS A 1034 45.36 49.56 -61.70
CA HIS A 1034 46.09 50.83 -61.86
C HIS A 1034 45.62 51.66 -63.07
N ASP A 1035 44.68 51.15 -63.85
CA ASP A 1035 44.34 51.66 -65.20
C ASP A 1035 43.24 52.73 -65.25
N GLN A 1036 42.85 53.30 -64.11
CA GLN A 1036 42.04 54.53 -64.11
C GLN A 1036 42.90 55.73 -63.71
N GLY A 1037 43.80 56.11 -64.62
CA GLY A 1037 44.56 57.35 -64.67
C GLY A 1037 44.77 58.08 -63.33
N HIS A 1038 45.89 57.79 -62.66
CA HIS A 1038 46.45 58.55 -61.52
C HIS A 1038 45.40 59.31 -60.70
N GLN A 1039 44.43 58.60 -60.10
CA GLN A 1039 43.86 59.12 -58.86
C GLN A 1039 45.05 59.34 -57.91
N SER A 1040 45.11 60.54 -57.32
CA SER A 1040 46.31 61.11 -56.69
C SER A 1040 47.08 60.07 -55.87
N LEU A 1041 48.33 59.77 -56.26
CA LEU A 1041 49.24 58.98 -55.44
C LEU A 1041 49.34 59.63 -54.06
N ALA A 1042 49.10 58.84 -53.01
CA ALA A 1042 49.23 59.35 -51.66
C ALA A 1042 50.71 59.58 -51.35
N LEU A 1043 51.06 60.82 -50.99
CA LEU A 1043 52.41 61.17 -50.55
C LEU A 1043 52.57 60.77 -49.08
N GLY A 1044 53.68 60.10 -48.74
CA GLY A 1044 53.99 59.64 -47.38
C GLY A 1044 53.93 58.12 -47.19
N GLN A 1045 53.86 57.69 -45.93
CA GLN A 1045 53.79 56.28 -45.53
C GLN A 1045 52.42 55.67 -45.90
N ALA A 1046 52.36 54.36 -46.14
CA ALA A 1046 51.08 53.66 -46.18
C ALA A 1046 50.63 53.44 -44.73
N ILE A 1047 49.41 53.86 -44.40
CA ILE A 1047 48.87 53.87 -43.05
C ILE A 1047 47.59 53.03 -43.08
N ILE A 1048 47.49 52.05 -42.18
CA ILE A 1048 46.29 51.21 -42.02
C ILE A 1048 45.98 51.15 -40.53
N ASP A 1049 44.82 51.66 -40.13
CA ASP A 1049 44.35 51.60 -38.74
C ASP A 1049 43.81 50.21 -38.38
N LYS A 1050 43.86 49.87 -37.09
CA LYS A 1050 43.38 48.60 -36.54
C LYS A 1050 41.90 48.39 -36.87
N GLY A 1051 41.06 49.43 -36.75
CA GLY A 1051 39.64 49.41 -37.07
C GLY A 1051 39.36 48.94 -38.50
N THR A 1052 40.16 49.41 -39.46
CA THR A 1052 40.11 48.98 -40.86
C THR A 1052 40.58 47.53 -41.02
N ILE A 1053 41.61 47.09 -40.29
CA ILE A 1053 42.09 45.71 -40.34
C ILE A 1053 41.08 44.73 -39.76
N ILE A 1054 40.43 45.08 -38.64
CA ILE A 1054 39.47 44.20 -37.97
C ILE A 1054 38.05 44.30 -38.53
N SER A 1055 37.81 45.21 -39.48
CA SER A 1055 36.50 45.39 -40.12
C SER A 1055 36.02 44.10 -40.82
N PRO A 1056 34.81 43.61 -40.53
CA PRO A 1056 34.23 42.44 -41.20
C PRO A 1056 33.93 42.68 -42.68
N LEU A 1057 33.95 43.95 -43.11
CA LEU A 1057 33.63 44.35 -44.49
C LEU A 1057 34.85 44.43 -45.41
N GLU A 1058 36.08 44.18 -44.94
CA GLU A 1058 37.32 44.44 -45.69
C GLU A 1058 38.25 43.21 -45.83
N ASN A 1059 37.81 42.02 -45.37
CA ASN A 1059 38.55 40.74 -45.38
C ASN A 1059 39.97 40.73 -44.79
N SER A 1060 40.41 41.82 -44.14
CA SER A 1060 41.73 41.94 -43.49
C SER A 1060 42.91 41.61 -44.44
N GLU A 1061 42.74 41.87 -45.74
CA GLU A 1061 43.72 41.61 -46.82
C GLU A 1061 43.94 42.88 -47.66
N PHE A 1062 45.19 43.30 -47.82
CA PHE A 1062 45.54 44.60 -48.41
C PHE A 1062 46.64 44.47 -49.47
N TRP A 1063 46.49 45.18 -50.60
CA TRP A 1063 47.54 45.33 -51.62
C TRP A 1063 48.16 46.71 -51.55
N ILE A 1064 49.47 46.77 -51.33
CA ILE A 1064 50.24 48.01 -51.16
C ILE A 1064 51.31 48.06 -52.24
N THR A 1065 51.27 49.11 -53.07
CA THR A 1065 52.31 49.38 -54.06
C THR A 1065 53.00 50.69 -53.75
N PHE A 1066 54.31 50.64 -53.51
CA PHE A 1066 55.15 51.82 -53.39
C PHE A 1066 55.77 52.18 -54.75
N TYR A 1067 55.64 53.43 -55.19
CA TYR A 1067 56.18 53.91 -56.45
C TYR A 1067 57.44 54.75 -56.24
N ILE A 1068 58.50 54.44 -56.98
CA ILE A 1068 59.74 55.23 -57.02
C ILE A 1068 60.06 55.64 -58.45
N LYS A 1069 60.76 56.75 -58.64
CA LYS A 1069 61.30 57.16 -59.95
C LYS A 1069 62.76 57.63 -59.82
N PRO A 1070 63.56 57.56 -60.89
CA PRO A 1070 64.91 58.13 -60.89
C PRO A 1070 64.95 59.61 -60.50
N ASN A 1071 66.00 60.02 -59.80
CA ASN A 1071 66.23 61.43 -59.47
C ASN A 1071 66.39 62.30 -60.73
N GLU A 1072 65.71 63.44 -60.77
CA GLU A 1072 65.79 64.45 -61.83
C GLU A 1072 66.62 65.67 -61.35
N ASP A 1073 67.23 66.41 -62.29
CA ASP A 1073 67.87 67.70 -62.05
C ASP A 1073 66.84 68.85 -62.08
N ASP A 1074 67.27 70.06 -61.72
CA ASP A 1074 66.40 71.25 -61.65
C ASP A 1074 65.76 71.63 -63.02
N ALA A 1075 66.23 71.03 -64.12
CA ALA A 1075 65.70 71.20 -65.48
C ALA A 1075 64.78 70.04 -65.93
N GLY A 1076 64.49 69.07 -65.04
CA GLY A 1076 63.63 67.93 -65.32
C GLY A 1076 64.28 66.80 -66.11
N ASN A 1077 65.61 66.82 -66.29
CA ASN A 1077 66.37 65.73 -66.91
C ASN A 1077 66.86 64.76 -65.84
N GLN A 1078 67.02 63.47 -66.16
CA GLN A 1078 67.58 62.52 -65.20
C GLN A 1078 68.99 62.94 -64.75
N LYS A 1079 69.18 63.03 -63.43
CA LYS A 1079 70.43 63.48 -62.81
C LYS A 1079 71.58 62.54 -63.18
N ALA A 1080 72.67 63.08 -63.72
CA ALA A 1080 73.84 62.28 -64.11
C ALA A 1080 74.49 61.64 -62.87
N ILE A 1081 74.69 60.32 -62.90
CA ILE A 1081 75.30 59.55 -61.81
C ILE A 1081 76.77 59.94 -61.70
N GLN A 1082 77.19 60.41 -60.53
CA GLN A 1082 78.61 60.61 -60.21
C GLN A 1082 79.22 59.21 -59.93
N PRO A 1083 80.28 58.78 -60.63
CA PRO A 1083 80.94 57.52 -60.30
C PRO A 1083 81.55 57.60 -58.90
N TYR A 1084 81.27 56.59 -58.07
CA TYR A 1084 81.84 56.43 -56.73
C TYR A 1084 83.37 56.56 -56.76
N SER A 1085 83.93 57.45 -55.94
CA SER A 1085 85.37 57.67 -55.83
C SER A 1085 86.11 56.48 -55.21
N TRP A 1086 86.84 55.75 -56.05
CA TRP A 1086 88.15 55.06 -55.91
C TRP A 1086 88.68 54.43 -54.57
N ASP A 1087 88.16 54.63 -53.36
CA ASP A 1087 88.98 54.38 -52.14
C ASP A 1087 88.76 53.08 -51.32
N TYR A 1088 88.36 51.96 -51.96
CA TYR A 1088 88.29 50.64 -51.27
C TYR A 1088 89.28 49.57 -51.77
N LYS A 1089 90.35 49.96 -52.49
CA LYS A 1089 91.46 49.05 -52.83
C LYS A 1089 92.58 48.97 -51.77
N LYS A 1090 92.44 49.61 -50.60
CA LYS A 1090 93.48 49.59 -49.55
C LYS A 1090 92.89 49.67 -48.14
N ASN A 1091 92.31 48.58 -47.63
CA ASN A 1091 92.50 48.25 -46.22
C ASN A 1091 92.21 46.77 -45.97
N ASP A 1092 93.27 46.09 -45.55
CA ASP A 1092 93.37 44.66 -45.29
C ASP A 1092 93.48 44.50 -43.77
N LEU A 1093 92.36 44.27 -43.07
CA LEU A 1093 92.30 43.94 -41.63
C LEU A 1093 91.04 43.08 -41.40
N GLY A 1094 91.08 41.86 -40.90
CA GLY A 1094 92.20 41.08 -40.40
C GLY A 1094 91.68 39.84 -39.68
N LYS A 1095 92.41 38.74 -39.81
CA LYS A 1095 92.25 37.52 -39.02
C LYS A 1095 92.34 37.84 -37.51
N ILE A 1096 91.50 37.22 -36.69
CA ILE A 1096 91.83 36.94 -35.29
C ILE A 1096 92.39 35.51 -35.21
N LYS A 1097 93.65 35.39 -34.81
CA LYS A 1097 94.15 34.27 -34.00
C LYS A 1097 94.42 34.81 -32.60
N THR A 1098 93.95 34.06 -31.61
CA THR A 1098 94.11 34.13 -30.16
C THR A 1098 95.32 34.87 -29.58
N LYS A 1099 95.08 35.69 -28.55
CA LYS A 1099 95.41 35.36 -27.16
C LYS A 1099 94.36 35.92 -26.20
#